data_AF-A0A7T7WL29-F1
#
_entry.id   AF-A0A7T7WL29-F1
#
_cell.length_a   1.000
_cell.length_b   1.000
_cell.length_c   1.000
_cell.angle_alpha   90.00
_cell.angle_beta   90.00
_cell.angle_gamma   90.00
#
_symmetry.space_group_name_H-M   'P 1'
#
loop_
_entity.id
_entity.type
_entity.pdbx_description
1 polymer ?
#
loop_
_entity_poly.entity_id
_entity_poly.type
_entity_poly.pdbx_seq_one_letter_code
_entity_poly.pdbx_strand_id
1 'polypeptide(L)'
;MAIETKDLVIYKSERLTDNSDGGGKYSGVVVQDGISNNLFNDVSEMDRTMGDVSMRKVFPAVTTEDTDLLMGATVFVSELPEDPNVSALLFSTKNWTDERQSAQNRVENYLAKGGQIAGTPLDTHWQGMSSLQVAMFPQETESSVGDTIVLISDEGKALEREQYVRITKIETRTAVMVVDNKSVEYKVATYSLNDPLEIDFVGLSARQWYQGNAVSKTIIRDTIVADTGLYYSSTALASDANVGEFTVNAKSIFAQLIPSAQTETPIIDVNAAGESVVLVAGNEGTITANYPNMVIGASQNLYIGSAVIPSSISFTMQGQQITDQGGLLKNTQGTQVGTIDYQRGLIQWTAAAPAGTSSLNITFKPAAAPNQYYQSHAIPVTQNNQSTNWTGVLIPIPAPGALSISYMSQGKFYELKDDGSGQLKAASPSFGSGMINYETGSWLLTTGALPDVDTPILLNWGTPIVTFVRSNLTVEKAAFEFDLGRPGVLPGITINWLLEGESKTATSNAQGKFTGDATGEINYATGIGKIIPVKLPQKGTVFSVIYNYGSSLEQTKMDVTPANQKLTFTIGTGPAIQPNSVELKIPLHSSEGISGSVTLTDVPVNATMGNLVNSRGQVQGTIIYATGAVEVTPKSSASRFVQTFTPMATYAAA
;
A
#
# COMPACT_ATOMS: atom_id res chain seq x y z
N MET A 1 15.86 -74.67 -5.20
CA MET A 1 14.45 -74.79 -5.64
C MET A 1 13.89 -73.36 -5.71
N ALA A 2 13.06 -73.01 -6.69
CA ALA A 2 12.65 -71.61 -6.86
C ALA A 2 11.92 -71.08 -5.60
N ILE A 3 12.27 -69.86 -5.16
CA ILE A 3 11.57 -69.16 -4.06
C ILE A 3 10.11 -68.95 -4.48
N GLU A 4 9.18 -69.48 -3.70
CA GLU A 4 7.73 -69.36 -3.93
C GLU A 4 7.12 -68.29 -3.03
N THR A 5 5.90 -67.83 -3.33
CA THR A 5 5.20 -66.80 -2.54
C THR A 5 5.04 -67.19 -1.06
N LYS A 6 4.91 -68.48 -0.77
CA LYS A 6 4.80 -69.01 0.60
C LYS A 6 6.09 -68.81 1.44
N ASP A 7 7.22 -68.63 0.77
CA ASP A 7 8.53 -68.45 1.40
C ASP A 7 8.80 -66.98 1.75
N LEU A 8 7.93 -66.05 1.31
CA LEU A 8 7.97 -64.64 1.68
C LEU A 8 7.08 -64.41 2.90
N VAL A 9 7.68 -64.05 4.02
CA VAL A 9 6.97 -63.86 5.29
C VAL A 9 7.28 -62.50 5.91
N ILE A 10 6.33 -61.98 6.67
CA ILE A 10 6.52 -60.78 7.48
C ILE A 10 6.55 -61.20 8.95
N TYR A 11 7.59 -60.82 9.67
CA TYR A 11 7.74 -61.11 11.08
C TYR A 11 7.40 -59.91 11.97
N LYS A 12 6.86 -60.21 13.15
CA LYS A 12 6.58 -59.23 14.21
C LYS A 12 7.87 -58.76 14.88
N SER A 13 7.87 -57.53 15.39
CA SER A 13 8.90 -57.03 16.30
C SER A 13 8.85 -57.71 17.66
N GLU A 14 9.96 -57.63 18.40
CA GLU A 14 10.10 -58.12 19.78
C GLU A 14 8.97 -57.63 20.69
N ARG A 15 8.61 -56.35 20.56
CA ARG A 15 7.43 -55.75 21.20
C ARG A 15 6.51 -55.21 20.13
N LEU A 16 5.32 -55.78 20.00
CA LEU A 16 4.28 -55.33 19.06
C LEU A 16 3.26 -54.44 19.77
N THR A 17 3.72 -53.34 20.35
CA THR A 17 2.92 -52.41 21.15
C THR A 17 3.00 -50.99 20.58
N ASP A 18 1.98 -50.18 20.91
CA ASP A 18 1.92 -48.76 20.50
C ASP A 18 2.62 -47.82 21.49
N ASN A 19 3.28 -48.39 22.49
CA ASN A 19 3.98 -47.66 23.53
C ASN A 19 5.33 -47.15 23.00
N SER A 20 5.97 -46.24 23.75
CA SER A 20 7.28 -45.67 23.41
C SER A 20 8.37 -46.73 23.18
N ASP A 21 8.30 -47.86 23.88
CA ASP A 21 9.23 -49.00 23.79
C ASP A 21 8.85 -50.05 22.72
N GLY A 22 7.76 -49.83 21.97
CA GLY A 22 7.33 -50.72 20.90
C GLY A 22 8.39 -50.84 19.80
N GLY A 23 8.52 -52.00 19.15
CA GLY A 23 9.57 -52.28 18.17
C GLY A 23 10.68 -53.19 18.72
N GLY A 24 11.95 -52.83 18.47
CA GLY A 24 13.10 -53.63 18.92
C GLY A 24 13.58 -54.66 17.90
N LYS A 25 14.06 -55.81 18.39
CA LYS A 25 14.65 -56.88 17.55
C LYS A 25 13.58 -57.72 16.85
N TYR A 26 14.07 -58.60 15.99
CA TYR A 26 13.27 -59.64 15.34
C TYR A 26 12.77 -60.68 16.36
N SER A 27 11.46 -61.00 16.34
CA SER A 27 10.84 -61.95 17.29
C SER A 27 10.73 -63.40 16.79
N GLY A 28 10.91 -63.64 15.48
CA GLY A 28 10.65 -64.96 14.87
C GLY A 28 9.18 -65.36 14.76
N VAL A 29 8.24 -64.51 15.18
CA VAL A 29 6.80 -64.76 15.07
C VAL A 29 6.25 -64.18 13.78
N VAL A 30 5.69 -65.04 12.91
CA VAL A 30 5.14 -64.63 11.60
C VAL A 30 3.80 -63.90 11.79
N VAL A 31 3.61 -62.81 11.04
CA VAL A 31 2.31 -62.17 10.83
C VAL A 31 1.52 -63.05 9.87
N GLN A 32 0.60 -63.84 10.42
CA GLN A 32 -0.30 -64.70 9.66
C GLN A 32 -1.26 -63.89 8.77
N ASP A 33 -1.42 -64.32 7.52
CA ASP A 33 -2.36 -63.73 6.58
C ASP A 33 -3.82 -64.02 6.96
N GLY A 34 -4.73 -63.11 6.62
CA GLY A 34 -6.18 -63.24 6.84
C GLY A 34 -6.67 -63.10 8.29
N ILE A 35 -5.80 -62.80 9.26
CA ILE A 35 -6.19 -62.57 10.66
C ILE A 35 -6.37 -61.07 10.92
N SER A 36 -7.56 -60.67 11.36
CA SER A 36 -7.82 -59.30 11.80
C SER A 36 -7.06 -58.99 13.10
N ASN A 37 -6.70 -57.72 13.29
CA ASN A 37 -5.96 -57.23 14.45
C ASN A 37 -4.59 -57.88 14.70
N ASN A 38 -3.97 -58.40 13.63
CA ASN A 38 -2.73 -59.14 13.76
C ASN A 38 -1.50 -58.22 13.89
N LEU A 39 -1.59 -56.98 13.38
CA LEU A 39 -0.52 -55.99 13.38
C LEU A 39 -0.92 -54.70 14.10
N PHE A 40 -2.06 -54.13 13.74
CA PHE A 40 -2.68 -52.97 14.39
C PHE A 40 -3.95 -53.42 15.12
N ASN A 41 -4.39 -52.65 16.11
CA ASN A 41 -5.68 -52.90 16.77
C ASN A 41 -6.79 -52.19 16.01
N ASP A 42 -8.05 -52.52 16.33
CA ASP A 42 -9.22 -51.80 15.81
C ASP A 42 -9.18 -50.32 16.23
N VAL A 43 -9.63 -49.44 15.33
CA VAL A 43 -9.72 -47.99 15.57
C VAL A 43 -10.91 -47.70 16.48
N SER A 44 -10.68 -47.00 17.60
CA SER A 44 -11.75 -46.65 18.54
C SER A 44 -12.54 -45.39 18.13
N GLU A 45 -13.72 -45.17 18.72
CA GLU A 45 -14.50 -43.93 18.50
C GLU A 45 -13.76 -42.67 18.98
N MET A 46 -12.90 -42.81 19.99
CA MET A 46 -12.07 -41.71 20.49
C MET A 46 -10.98 -41.37 19.48
N ASP A 47 -10.33 -42.37 18.89
CA ASP A 47 -9.33 -42.17 17.83
C ASP A 47 -9.95 -41.51 16.59
N ARG A 48 -11.21 -41.86 16.27
CA ARG A 48 -11.98 -41.19 15.21
C ARG A 48 -12.28 -39.73 15.51
N THR A 49 -12.42 -39.35 16.78
CA THR A 49 -12.82 -38.00 17.19
C THR A 49 -11.62 -37.07 17.39
N MET A 50 -10.54 -37.58 18.00
CA MET A 50 -9.36 -36.79 18.34
C MET A 50 -8.24 -36.91 17.30
N GLY A 51 -8.28 -37.95 16.46
CA GLY A 51 -7.16 -38.36 15.62
C GLY A 51 -6.10 -39.11 16.43
N ASP A 52 -5.60 -40.22 15.89
CA ASP A 52 -4.49 -40.99 16.47
C ASP A 52 -3.47 -41.35 15.38
N VAL A 53 -2.22 -41.57 15.80
CA VAL A 53 -1.13 -42.08 14.96
C VAL A 53 -0.57 -43.32 15.60
N SER A 54 -0.84 -44.49 15.01
CA SER A 54 -0.31 -45.77 15.43
C SER A 54 0.86 -46.21 14.53
N MET A 55 1.98 -46.63 15.14
CA MET A 55 3.19 -47.10 14.45
C MET A 55 3.56 -48.52 14.89
N ARG A 56 3.89 -49.38 13.93
CA ARG A 56 4.32 -50.77 14.14
C ARG A 56 5.54 -51.10 13.30
N LYS A 57 6.50 -51.81 13.89
CA LYS A 57 7.68 -52.30 13.19
C LYS A 57 7.48 -53.73 12.73
N VAL A 58 7.86 -53.99 11.49
CA VAL A 58 7.77 -55.31 10.86
C VAL A 58 9.08 -55.68 10.16
N PHE A 59 9.33 -56.98 10.03
CA PHE A 59 10.53 -57.51 9.40
C PHE A 59 10.15 -58.43 8.23
N PRO A 60 10.17 -57.93 6.98
CA PRO A 60 10.03 -58.78 5.82
C PRO A 60 11.27 -59.70 5.71
N ALA A 61 11.06 -60.99 5.48
CA ALA A 61 12.12 -61.97 5.35
C ALA A 61 11.74 -63.09 4.39
N VAL A 62 12.74 -63.79 3.89
CA VAL A 62 12.58 -65.01 3.09
C VAL A 62 12.94 -66.21 3.95
N THR A 63 12.03 -67.17 4.01
CA THR A 63 12.19 -68.42 4.75
C THR A 63 12.32 -69.58 3.79
N THR A 64 13.54 -69.87 3.38
CA THR A 64 13.87 -71.06 2.59
C THR A 64 15.00 -71.83 3.27
N GLU A 65 14.95 -73.15 3.19
CA GLU A 65 16.07 -74.02 3.63
C GLU A 65 17.18 -74.11 2.56
N ASP A 66 16.93 -73.59 1.35
CA ASP A 66 17.85 -73.55 0.22
C ASP A 66 18.75 -72.30 0.22
N THR A 67 19.84 -72.36 -0.56
CA THR A 67 20.83 -71.26 -0.73
C THR A 67 20.53 -70.34 -1.92
N ASP A 68 19.34 -70.43 -2.51
CA ASP A 68 18.97 -69.65 -3.69
C ASP A 68 18.85 -68.16 -3.35
N LEU A 69 19.41 -67.30 -4.20
CA LEU A 69 19.52 -65.86 -3.96
C LEU A 69 18.28 -65.11 -4.44
N LEU A 70 17.64 -64.35 -3.54
CA LEU A 70 16.63 -63.36 -3.91
C LEU A 70 17.33 -62.12 -4.51
N MET A 71 17.18 -61.91 -5.81
CA MET A 71 17.84 -60.83 -6.55
C MET A 71 17.25 -59.43 -6.27
N GLY A 72 16.10 -59.35 -5.61
CA GLY A 72 15.46 -58.11 -5.18
C GLY A 72 14.15 -58.38 -4.45
N ALA A 73 13.87 -57.58 -3.42
CA ALA A 73 12.61 -57.60 -2.70
C ALA A 73 11.97 -56.21 -2.75
N THR A 74 10.65 -56.15 -2.93
CA THR A 74 9.88 -54.91 -2.86
C THR A 74 8.73 -55.11 -1.89
N VAL A 75 8.58 -54.17 -0.97
CA VAL A 75 7.44 -54.11 -0.05
C VAL A 75 6.61 -52.90 -0.44
N PHE A 76 5.30 -53.10 -0.60
CA PHE A 76 4.35 -52.06 -0.93
C PHE A 76 3.03 -52.33 -0.23
N VAL A 77 2.18 -51.31 -0.11
CA VAL A 77 0.82 -51.44 0.40
C VAL A 77 -0.07 -51.82 -0.78
N SER A 78 -0.69 -52.99 -0.79
CA SER A 78 -1.49 -53.42 -1.94
C SER A 78 -2.83 -52.67 -2.05
N GLU A 79 -3.45 -52.38 -0.91
CA GLU A 79 -4.77 -51.77 -0.81
C GLU A 79 -4.82 -50.86 0.42
N LEU A 80 -5.44 -49.69 0.27
CA LEU A 80 -5.67 -48.77 1.39
C LEU A 80 -6.93 -49.17 2.17
N PRO A 81 -7.06 -48.78 3.44
CA PRO A 81 -8.30 -48.93 4.19
C PRO A 81 -9.51 -48.33 3.46
N GLU A 82 -10.68 -48.97 3.57
CA GLU A 82 -11.93 -48.48 2.97
C GLU A 82 -12.38 -47.13 3.54
N ASP A 83 -12.01 -46.83 4.80
CA ASP A 83 -12.33 -45.56 5.45
C ASP A 83 -11.40 -44.44 4.94
N PRO A 84 -11.94 -43.39 4.29
CA PRO A 84 -11.12 -42.31 3.72
C PRO A 84 -10.35 -41.49 4.75
N ASN A 85 -10.69 -41.58 6.05
CA ASN A 85 -9.98 -40.89 7.12
C ASN A 85 -8.82 -41.70 7.71
N VAL A 86 -8.62 -42.94 7.24
CA VAL A 86 -7.53 -43.81 7.70
C VAL A 86 -6.53 -43.96 6.57
N SER A 87 -5.28 -43.56 6.83
CA SER A 87 -4.17 -43.64 5.89
C SER A 87 -3.13 -44.65 6.39
N ALA A 88 -2.53 -45.39 5.46
CA ALA A 88 -1.48 -46.36 5.75
C ALA A 88 -0.21 -45.99 4.97
N LEU A 89 0.90 -45.79 5.69
CA LEU A 89 2.18 -45.43 5.11
C LEU A 89 3.29 -46.33 5.63
N LEU A 90 4.26 -46.62 4.77
CA LEU A 90 5.49 -47.30 5.10
C LEU A 90 6.64 -46.30 5.08
N PHE A 91 7.49 -46.34 6.09
CA PHE A 91 8.73 -45.58 6.14
C PHE A 91 9.83 -46.42 6.78
N SER A 92 11.08 -46.00 6.60
CA SER A 92 12.23 -46.70 7.17
C SER A 92 13.11 -45.72 7.94
N THR A 93 13.44 -46.09 9.19
CA THR A 93 14.47 -45.43 9.99
C THR A 93 15.88 -45.87 9.60
N LYS A 94 16.02 -46.86 8.69
CA LYS A 94 17.26 -47.56 8.34
C LYS A 94 17.98 -48.22 9.52
N ASN A 95 17.27 -48.43 10.63
CA ASN A 95 17.79 -49.09 11.82
C ASN A 95 17.11 -50.45 12.03
N TRP A 96 17.91 -51.48 12.34
CA TRP A 96 17.39 -52.82 12.56
C TRP A 96 16.76 -53.02 13.94
N THR A 97 17.04 -52.14 14.91
CA THR A 97 16.62 -52.30 16.31
C THR A 97 15.99 -51.04 16.90
N ASP A 98 15.52 -50.11 16.08
CA ASP A 98 14.78 -48.94 16.56
C ASP A 98 13.48 -49.30 17.30
N GLU A 99 13.17 -48.42 18.25
CA GLU A 99 11.94 -48.41 19.03
C GLU A 99 11.03 -47.27 18.53
N ARG A 100 9.75 -47.34 18.87
CA ARG A 100 8.71 -46.42 18.42
C ARG A 100 9.08 -44.98 18.72
N GLN A 101 9.62 -44.67 19.89
CA GLN A 101 10.03 -43.30 20.23
C GLN A 101 11.05 -42.75 19.21
N SER A 102 11.99 -43.56 18.75
CA SER A 102 12.97 -43.14 17.73
C SER A 102 12.32 -42.95 16.34
N ALA A 103 11.33 -43.79 16.01
CA ALA A 103 10.58 -43.70 14.77
C ALA A 103 9.64 -42.49 14.76
N GLN A 104 8.95 -42.22 15.88
CA GLN A 104 8.12 -41.04 16.12
C GLN A 104 8.95 -39.77 15.99
N ASN A 105 10.09 -39.69 16.69
CA ASN A 105 11.01 -38.56 16.55
C ASN A 105 11.41 -38.34 15.08
N ARG A 106 11.59 -39.40 14.28
CA ARG A 106 11.91 -39.25 12.85
C ARG A 106 10.74 -38.68 12.03
N VAL A 107 9.50 -39.07 12.36
CA VAL A 107 8.29 -38.56 11.71
C VAL A 107 8.01 -37.10 12.10
N GLU A 108 8.26 -36.75 13.37
CA GLU A 108 8.11 -35.39 13.91
C GLU A 108 9.25 -34.46 13.48
N ASN A 109 10.47 -34.99 13.32
CA ASN A 109 11.66 -34.26 12.86
C ASN A 109 11.70 -34.05 11.33
N TYR A 110 10.63 -33.49 10.76
CA TYR A 110 10.61 -32.98 9.38
C TYR A 110 11.33 -31.63 9.22
N LEU A 111 11.69 -31.01 10.34
CA LEU A 111 12.21 -29.66 10.41
C LEU A 111 13.67 -29.69 10.86
N ALA A 112 14.58 -29.20 10.02
CA ALA A 112 15.96 -28.92 10.39
C ALA A 112 16.10 -27.49 10.94
N LYS A 113 17.19 -27.28 11.69
CA LYS A 113 17.59 -25.98 12.20
C LYS A 113 17.82 -24.99 11.04
N GLY A 114 16.95 -24.00 10.93
CA GLY A 114 17.05 -22.89 9.99
C GLY A 114 17.95 -21.76 10.48
N GLY A 115 17.75 -20.57 9.91
CA GLY A 115 18.40 -19.34 10.36
C GLY A 115 17.94 -18.92 11.77
N GLN A 116 18.72 -18.10 12.47
CA GLN A 116 18.28 -17.51 13.73
C GLN A 116 17.12 -16.53 13.47
N ILE A 117 16.04 -16.63 14.25
CA ILE A 117 14.91 -15.68 14.13
C ILE A 117 15.23 -14.34 14.81
N ALA A 118 14.44 -13.32 14.49
CA ALA A 118 14.51 -12.06 15.18
C ALA A 118 14.03 -12.20 16.64
N GLY A 119 14.82 -11.63 17.56
CA GLY A 119 14.51 -11.56 18.98
C GLY A 119 15.28 -12.56 19.86
N THR A 120 15.37 -12.23 21.15
CA THR A 120 16.06 -13.05 22.15
C THR A 120 15.12 -13.36 23.31
N PRO A 121 15.12 -14.59 23.87
CA PRO A 121 14.36 -14.90 25.08
C PRO A 121 14.66 -13.90 26.19
N LEU A 122 13.59 -13.36 26.79
CA LEU A 122 13.66 -12.40 27.89
C LEU A 122 13.68 -13.15 29.22
N ASP A 123 14.77 -13.01 29.97
CA ASP A 123 15.02 -13.69 31.25
C ASP A 123 14.98 -15.24 31.13
N THR A 124 14.84 -15.96 32.25
CA THR A 124 14.79 -17.43 32.28
C THR A 124 13.36 -17.94 32.14
N HIS A 125 13.14 -18.85 31.19
CA HIS A 125 11.92 -19.65 31.06
C HIS A 125 12.15 -21.02 31.68
N TRP A 126 11.31 -21.38 32.63
CA TRP A 126 11.46 -22.60 33.42
C TRP A 126 10.84 -23.80 32.72
N GLN A 127 11.40 -24.98 33.00
CA GLN A 127 10.82 -26.26 32.63
C GLN A 127 9.34 -26.31 33.03
N GLY A 128 8.49 -26.79 32.12
CA GLY A 128 7.05 -26.89 32.31
C GLY A 128 6.24 -25.66 31.86
N MET A 129 6.88 -24.54 31.54
CA MET A 129 6.17 -23.37 31.00
C MET A 129 5.70 -23.62 29.56
N SER A 130 4.47 -23.23 29.23
CA SER A 130 3.92 -23.22 27.86
C SER A 130 3.91 -21.82 27.25
N SER A 131 4.75 -20.92 27.75
CA SER A 131 4.91 -19.58 27.19
C SER A 131 6.37 -19.15 27.15
N LEU A 132 6.72 -18.44 26.07
CA LEU A 132 8.05 -17.91 25.80
C LEU A 132 7.94 -16.41 25.51
N GLN A 133 8.68 -15.60 26.24
CA GLN A 133 8.75 -14.15 26.01
C GLN A 133 10.03 -13.80 25.28
N VAL A 134 9.92 -13.02 24.22
CA VAL A 134 11.02 -12.65 23.34
C VAL A 134 11.09 -11.13 23.21
N ALA A 135 12.28 -10.57 23.46
CA ALA A 135 12.57 -9.15 23.27
C ALA A 135 13.14 -8.91 21.87
N MET A 136 12.60 -7.90 21.18
CA MET A 136 13.01 -7.51 19.83
C MET A 136 12.86 -6.00 19.63
N PHE A 137 13.52 -5.46 18.61
CA PHE A 137 13.34 -4.05 18.25
C PHE A 137 11.95 -3.82 17.67
N PRO A 138 11.35 -2.61 17.81
CA PRO A 138 10.01 -2.33 17.28
C PRO A 138 9.86 -2.56 15.77
N GLN A 139 10.97 -2.46 15.01
CA GLN A 139 11.04 -2.66 13.56
C GLN A 139 11.21 -4.13 13.14
N GLU A 140 11.58 -5.02 14.06
CA GLU A 140 11.76 -6.45 13.76
C GLU A 140 10.39 -7.15 13.75
N THR A 141 10.22 -8.18 12.92
CA THR A 141 8.96 -8.93 12.82
C THR A 141 9.01 -10.15 13.72
N GLU A 142 7.96 -10.37 14.51
CA GLU A 142 7.76 -11.58 15.30
C GLU A 142 7.49 -12.81 14.41
N SER A 143 7.69 -14.01 14.96
CA SER A 143 7.26 -15.27 14.33
C SER A 143 5.74 -15.30 14.20
N SER A 144 5.19 -16.11 13.29
CA SER A 144 3.74 -16.20 13.04
C SER A 144 3.07 -17.30 13.89
N VAL A 145 1.76 -17.18 14.12
CA VAL A 145 0.97 -18.26 14.74
C VAL A 145 1.01 -19.46 13.79
N GLY A 146 1.34 -20.64 14.31
CA GLY A 146 1.48 -21.88 13.56
C GLY A 146 2.91 -22.23 13.19
N ASP A 147 3.86 -21.29 13.26
CA ASP A 147 5.28 -21.54 13.00
C ASP A 147 5.86 -22.48 14.06
N THR A 148 6.75 -23.38 13.63
CA THR A 148 7.55 -24.21 14.52
C THR A 148 8.93 -23.57 14.67
N ILE A 149 9.36 -23.32 15.90
CA ILE A 149 10.66 -22.74 16.24
C ILE A 149 11.50 -23.75 16.99
N VAL A 150 12.83 -23.63 16.89
CA VAL A 150 13.78 -24.45 17.65
C VAL A 150 14.42 -23.61 18.74
N LEU A 151 14.26 -24.03 19.99
CA LEU A 151 14.97 -23.47 21.13
C LEU A 151 16.24 -24.27 21.36
N ILE A 152 17.40 -23.62 21.30
CA ILE A 152 18.70 -24.27 21.49
C ILE A 152 19.40 -23.60 22.67
N SER A 153 19.68 -24.38 23.72
CA SER A 153 20.50 -23.99 24.85
C SER A 153 21.95 -24.42 24.63
N ASP A 154 22.90 -23.51 24.85
CA ASP A 154 24.36 -23.76 24.76
C ASP A 154 24.81 -24.34 23.40
N GLU A 155 24.28 -23.77 22.30
CA GLU A 155 24.59 -24.14 20.92
C GLU A 155 26.11 -24.28 20.68
N GLY A 156 26.54 -25.43 20.16
CA GLY A 156 27.94 -25.76 19.87
C GLY A 156 28.79 -26.19 21.07
N LYS A 157 28.19 -26.44 22.24
CA LYS A 157 28.90 -26.89 23.46
C LYS A 157 28.49 -28.31 23.88
N ALA A 158 29.28 -28.91 24.77
CA ALA A 158 29.07 -30.28 25.26
C ALA A 158 27.72 -30.51 25.99
N LEU A 159 27.03 -29.45 26.40
CA LEU A 159 25.73 -29.49 27.08
C LEU A 159 24.59 -28.96 26.18
N GLU A 160 24.76 -28.96 24.85
CA GLU A 160 23.72 -28.55 23.92
C GLU A 160 22.41 -29.31 24.18
N ARG A 161 21.31 -28.56 24.21
CA ARG A 161 19.95 -29.10 24.27
C ARG A 161 19.08 -28.33 23.29
N GLU A 162 18.30 -29.06 22.51
CA GLU A 162 17.39 -28.49 21.53
C GLU A 162 15.98 -29.00 21.77
N GLN A 163 14.99 -28.12 21.58
CA GLN A 163 13.58 -28.44 21.65
C GLN A 163 12.84 -27.74 20.51
N TYR A 164 12.02 -28.49 19.78
CA TYR A 164 11.12 -27.96 18.77
C TYR A 164 9.79 -27.62 19.44
N VAL A 165 9.29 -26.41 19.26
CA VAL A 165 8.01 -25.97 19.82
C VAL A 165 7.21 -25.20 18.77
N ARG A 166 5.91 -25.47 18.70
CA ARG A 166 5.00 -24.80 17.78
C ARG A 166 4.28 -23.65 18.48
N ILE A 167 4.23 -22.49 17.83
CA ILE A 167 3.57 -21.31 18.35
C ILE A 167 2.06 -21.44 18.11
N THR A 168 1.27 -21.46 19.18
CA THR A 168 -0.20 -21.55 19.12
C THR A 168 -0.88 -20.20 19.18
N LYS A 169 -0.24 -19.20 19.79
CA LYS A 169 -0.75 -17.84 19.93
C LYS A 169 0.39 -16.86 20.15
N ILE A 170 0.19 -15.61 19.72
CA ILE A 170 1.14 -14.51 19.91
C ILE A 170 0.44 -13.30 20.53
N GLU A 171 1.07 -12.71 21.54
CA GLU A 171 0.68 -11.43 22.11
C GLU A 171 1.86 -10.48 22.12
N THR A 172 1.76 -9.37 21.37
CA THR A 172 2.81 -8.34 21.31
C THR A 172 2.46 -7.15 22.18
N ARG A 173 3.44 -6.62 22.90
CA ARG A 173 3.33 -5.33 23.61
C ARG A 173 4.60 -4.51 23.46
N THR A 174 4.47 -3.20 23.42
CA THR A 174 5.60 -2.28 23.52
C THR A 174 5.90 -2.01 24.99
N ALA A 175 7.15 -2.21 25.39
CA ALA A 175 7.66 -1.89 26.70
C ALA A 175 8.71 -0.78 26.60
N VAL A 176 8.80 0.04 27.64
CA VAL A 176 9.79 1.12 27.73
C VAL A 176 10.76 0.78 28.84
N MET A 177 12.05 0.91 28.56
CA MET A 177 13.09 0.85 29.58
C MET A 177 13.95 2.10 29.55
N VAL A 178 14.53 2.45 30.69
CA VAL A 178 15.42 3.62 30.82
C VAL A 178 16.87 3.14 30.83
N VAL A 179 17.63 3.53 29.80
CA VAL A 179 19.06 3.26 29.70
C VAL A 179 19.77 4.61 29.55
N ASP A 180 20.74 4.89 30.42
CA ASP A 180 21.55 6.13 30.42
C ASP A 180 20.70 7.42 30.32
N ASN A 181 19.64 7.52 31.15
CA ASN A 181 18.68 8.62 31.19
C ASN A 181 17.86 8.86 29.91
N LYS A 182 17.83 7.90 28.96
CA LYS A 182 16.96 7.94 27.78
C LYS A 182 15.96 6.80 27.81
N SER A 183 14.70 7.12 27.49
CA SER A 183 13.64 6.13 27.31
C SER A 183 13.83 5.43 25.97
N VAL A 184 13.97 4.11 26.01
CA VAL A 184 14.11 3.25 24.84
C VAL A 184 12.89 2.33 24.79
N GLU A 185 12.20 2.33 23.66
CA GLU A 185 11.07 1.45 23.39
C GLU A 185 11.57 0.14 22.75
N TYR A 186 11.05 -0.98 23.24
CA TYR A 186 11.32 -2.31 22.68
C TYR A 186 10.02 -3.12 22.66
N LYS A 187 9.94 -4.06 21.72
CA LYS A 187 8.77 -4.93 21.57
C LYS A 187 9.01 -6.23 22.31
N VAL A 188 7.99 -6.67 23.07
CA VAL A 188 7.96 -7.98 23.71
C VAL A 188 6.88 -8.81 23.04
N ALA A 189 7.27 -9.91 22.41
CA ALA A 189 6.36 -10.92 21.88
C ALA A 189 6.25 -12.07 22.88
N THR A 190 5.03 -12.41 23.28
CA THR A 190 4.74 -13.58 24.13
C THR A 190 4.17 -14.66 23.24
N TYR A 191 4.92 -15.74 23.04
CA TYR A 191 4.53 -16.92 22.30
C TYR A 191 3.92 -17.93 23.27
N SER A 192 2.68 -18.36 23.02
CA SER A 192 2.13 -19.55 23.63
C SER A 192 2.57 -20.77 22.82
N LEU A 193 3.04 -21.81 23.51
CA LEU A 193 3.60 -23.01 22.90
C LEU A 193 2.59 -24.16 22.95
N ASN A 194 2.65 -25.07 21.99
CA ASN A 194 1.85 -26.30 22.00
C ASN A 194 2.30 -27.24 23.13
N ASP A 195 3.62 -27.39 23.28
CA ASP A 195 4.24 -28.27 24.27
C ASP A 195 4.95 -27.44 25.35
N PRO A 196 4.92 -27.88 26.62
CA PRO A 196 5.67 -27.24 27.68
C PRO A 196 7.19 -27.41 27.49
N LEU A 197 7.97 -26.46 27.99
CA LEU A 197 9.43 -26.53 27.93
C LEU A 197 9.96 -27.76 28.69
N GLU A 198 10.82 -28.54 28.07
CA GLU A 198 11.39 -29.76 28.67
C GLU A 198 12.51 -29.48 29.67
N ILE A 199 13.14 -28.31 29.55
CA ILE A 199 14.24 -27.84 30.40
C ILE A 199 14.13 -26.33 30.62
N ASP A 200 15.00 -25.80 31.49
CA ASP A 200 15.15 -24.36 31.66
C ASP A 200 15.90 -23.75 30.47
N PHE A 201 15.29 -22.73 29.85
CA PHE A 201 15.89 -21.93 28.81
C PHE A 201 16.26 -20.55 29.36
N VAL A 202 17.56 -20.26 29.41
CA VAL A 202 18.07 -19.00 29.97
C VAL A 202 18.29 -17.99 28.84
N GLY A 203 17.55 -16.88 28.91
CA GLY A 203 17.67 -15.73 28.01
C GLY A 203 18.51 -14.59 28.57
N LEU A 204 18.24 -13.37 28.09
CA LEU A 204 18.87 -12.13 28.56
C LEU A 204 17.85 -11.23 29.23
N SER A 205 18.26 -10.45 30.22
CA SER A 205 17.43 -9.34 30.71
C SER A 205 17.32 -8.23 29.66
N ALA A 206 16.24 -7.44 29.69
CA ALA A 206 16.00 -6.36 28.71
C ALA A 206 17.20 -5.39 28.57
N ARG A 207 17.87 -5.09 29.68
CA ARG A 207 19.05 -4.22 29.70
C ARG A 207 20.26 -4.87 29.03
N GLN A 208 20.49 -6.16 29.26
CA GLN A 208 21.61 -6.91 28.66
C GLN A 208 21.40 -7.11 27.16
N TRP A 209 20.16 -7.39 26.75
CA TRP A 209 19.77 -7.50 25.34
C TRP A 209 20.07 -6.21 24.57
N TYR A 210 19.63 -5.05 25.08
CA TYR A 210 19.84 -3.76 24.40
C TYR A 210 21.32 -3.32 24.35
N GLN A 211 22.11 -3.64 25.38
CA GLN A 211 23.53 -3.28 25.42
C GLN A 211 24.39 -4.10 24.45
N GLY A 212 23.89 -5.24 23.93
CA GLY A 212 24.59 -6.07 22.93
C GLY A 212 25.87 -6.76 23.42
N ASN A 213 26.24 -6.61 24.71
CA ASN A 213 27.49 -7.10 25.28
C ASN A 213 27.39 -8.51 25.90
N ALA A 214 26.18 -9.07 25.99
CA ALA A 214 25.93 -10.38 26.56
C ALA A 214 25.39 -11.32 25.48
N VAL A 215 25.94 -12.53 25.40
CA VAL A 215 25.45 -13.59 24.49
C VAL A 215 24.41 -14.41 25.24
N SER A 216 23.19 -14.50 24.68
CA SER A 216 22.13 -15.35 25.23
C SER A 216 22.59 -16.81 25.23
N LYS A 217 22.28 -17.55 26.30
CA LYS A 217 22.52 -19.01 26.31
C LYS A 217 21.52 -19.74 25.43
N THR A 218 20.31 -19.22 25.33
CA THR A 218 19.25 -19.75 24.48
C THR A 218 19.16 -18.95 23.19
N ILE A 219 19.23 -19.65 22.06
CA ILE A 219 19.04 -19.11 20.72
C ILE A 219 17.75 -19.70 20.17
N ILE A 220 16.95 -18.87 19.50
CA ILE A 220 15.76 -19.32 18.78
C ILE A 220 16.10 -19.36 17.30
N ARG A 221 15.89 -20.51 16.67
CA ARG A 221 16.04 -20.68 15.22
C ARG A 221 14.70 -20.97 14.57
N ASP A 222 14.61 -20.53 13.32
CA ASP A 222 13.54 -20.91 12.43
C ASP A 222 13.70 -22.38 12.08
N THR A 223 12.65 -22.98 11.54
CA THR A 223 12.71 -24.32 11.01
C THR A 223 12.69 -24.29 9.50
N ILE A 224 13.62 -25.03 8.89
CA ILE A 224 13.55 -25.33 7.46
C ILE A 224 13.07 -26.75 7.29
N VAL A 225 12.29 -26.99 6.26
CA VAL A 225 11.93 -28.34 5.86
C VAL A 225 13.20 -29.11 5.51
N ALA A 226 13.44 -30.20 6.24
CA ALA A 226 14.48 -31.16 5.92
C ALA A 226 13.84 -32.31 5.15
N ASP A 227 14.34 -32.60 3.94
CA ASP A 227 13.89 -33.75 3.17
C ASP A 227 14.47 -35.04 3.79
N THR A 228 13.84 -35.54 4.86
CA THR A 228 14.43 -36.59 5.71
C THR A 228 13.62 -37.89 5.79
N GLY A 229 12.51 -38.02 5.08
CA GLY A 229 11.71 -39.25 5.04
C GLY A 229 11.05 -39.51 3.69
N LEU A 230 11.44 -40.61 3.02
CA LEU A 230 10.65 -41.19 1.94
C LEU A 230 9.52 -42.01 2.58
N TYR A 231 8.28 -41.58 2.34
CA TYR A 231 7.07 -42.30 2.75
C TYR A 231 6.48 -43.00 1.52
N TYR A 232 6.09 -44.26 1.68
CA TYR A 232 5.51 -45.07 0.62
C TYR A 232 4.06 -45.42 0.99
N SER A 233 3.14 -45.17 0.08
CA SER A 233 1.73 -45.52 0.20
C SER A 233 1.17 -45.86 -1.18
N SER A 234 -0.09 -46.24 -1.24
CA SER A 234 -0.82 -46.52 -2.48
C SER A 234 -1.92 -45.50 -2.69
N THR A 235 -2.35 -45.31 -3.93
CA THR A 235 -3.39 -44.34 -4.29
C THR A 235 -4.29 -44.96 -5.36
N ALA A 236 -5.59 -44.70 -5.27
CA ALA A 236 -6.54 -45.15 -6.29
C ALA A 236 -6.28 -44.40 -7.62
N LEU A 237 -6.78 -44.95 -8.72
CA LEU A 237 -6.81 -44.23 -9.99
C LEU A 237 -7.91 -43.17 -9.96
N ALA A 238 -7.67 -42.03 -10.62
CA ALA A 238 -8.64 -40.95 -10.77
C ALA A 238 -9.79 -41.33 -11.73
N SER A 239 -9.53 -42.26 -12.65
CA SER A 239 -10.48 -42.82 -13.60
C SER A 239 -10.11 -44.26 -13.93
N ASP A 240 -11.09 -45.08 -14.31
CA ASP A 240 -10.85 -46.47 -14.73
C ASP A 240 -9.84 -46.51 -15.89
N ALA A 241 -8.80 -47.33 -15.77
CA ALA A 241 -7.79 -47.50 -16.81
C ALA A 241 -8.11 -48.73 -17.68
N ASN A 242 -7.90 -48.60 -18.99
CA ASN A 242 -8.14 -49.69 -19.95
C ASN A 242 -6.83 -50.40 -20.32
N VAL A 243 -6.93 -51.69 -20.64
CA VAL A 243 -5.79 -52.49 -21.12
C VAL A 243 -5.28 -51.90 -22.44
N GLY A 244 -4.06 -51.36 -22.45
CA GLY A 244 -3.43 -50.71 -23.61
C GLY A 244 -3.17 -49.21 -23.45
N GLU A 245 -3.62 -48.58 -22.36
CA GLU A 245 -3.25 -47.20 -22.00
C GLU A 245 -1.84 -47.14 -21.39
N PHE A 246 -1.00 -46.24 -21.90
CA PHE A 246 0.39 -46.05 -21.46
C PHE A 246 0.56 -44.96 -20.39
N THR A 247 -0.55 -44.32 -19.99
CA THR A 247 -0.59 -43.25 -18.99
C THR A 247 -1.80 -43.46 -18.10
N VAL A 248 -1.58 -43.49 -16.78
CA VAL A 248 -2.64 -43.63 -15.77
C VAL A 248 -2.60 -42.44 -14.83
N ASN A 249 -3.77 -41.89 -14.51
CA ASN A 249 -3.88 -40.74 -13.60
C ASN A 249 -4.14 -41.24 -12.18
N ALA A 250 -3.20 -40.97 -11.26
CA ALA A 250 -3.39 -41.22 -9.84
C ALA A 250 -4.38 -40.20 -9.24
N LYS A 251 -5.21 -40.63 -8.28
CA LYS A 251 -6.20 -39.79 -7.60
C LYS A 251 -5.57 -38.67 -6.78
N SER A 252 -4.43 -38.94 -6.15
CA SER A 252 -3.66 -37.98 -5.37
C SER A 252 -2.21 -38.46 -5.22
N ILE A 253 -1.27 -37.52 -5.22
CA ILE A 253 0.14 -37.74 -4.84
C ILE A 253 0.39 -37.53 -3.33
N PHE A 254 -0.60 -37.02 -2.62
CA PHE A 254 -0.53 -36.72 -1.18
C PHE A 254 -1.25 -37.81 -0.38
N ALA A 255 -0.64 -38.18 0.75
CA ALA A 255 -1.23 -39.02 1.78
C ALA A 255 -1.09 -38.31 3.14
N GLN A 256 -2.10 -38.46 3.99
CA GLN A 256 -2.12 -37.85 5.32
C GLN A 256 -1.13 -38.59 6.23
N LEU A 257 -0.14 -37.89 6.79
CA LEU A 257 0.84 -38.51 7.71
C LEU A 257 0.44 -38.36 9.19
N ILE A 258 -0.18 -37.23 9.53
CA ILE A 258 -0.65 -36.90 10.88
C ILE A 258 -2.04 -36.26 10.82
N PRO A 259 -2.94 -36.55 11.76
CA PRO A 259 -4.19 -35.80 11.92
C PRO A 259 -3.88 -34.38 12.40
N SER A 260 -3.88 -33.39 11.50
CA SER A 260 -3.77 -31.99 11.90
C SER A 260 -5.15 -31.40 12.16
N ALA A 261 -5.36 -30.80 13.32
CA ALA A 261 -6.48 -29.87 13.51
C ALA A 261 -6.25 -28.65 12.60
N GLN A 262 -7.11 -28.48 11.60
CA GLN A 262 -7.14 -27.26 10.79
C GLN A 262 -7.79 -26.17 11.64
N THR A 263 -6.99 -25.20 12.09
CA THR A 263 -7.53 -24.00 12.75
C THR A 263 -7.77 -22.94 11.69
N GLU A 264 -9.04 -22.65 11.42
CA GLU A 264 -9.42 -21.51 10.59
C GLU A 264 -9.02 -20.22 11.31
N THR A 265 -8.21 -19.39 10.66
CA THR A 265 -8.03 -18.00 11.09
C THR A 265 -8.97 -17.15 10.25
N PRO A 266 -10.10 -16.69 10.80
CA PRO A 266 -11.00 -15.84 10.04
C PRO A 266 -10.33 -14.49 9.78
N ILE A 267 -10.10 -14.19 8.51
CA ILE A 267 -9.72 -12.85 8.06
C ILE A 267 -11.03 -12.07 7.83
N ILE A 268 -11.45 -11.29 8.82
CA ILE A 268 -12.60 -10.39 8.73
C ILE A 268 -12.15 -8.99 8.27
N ASP A 269 -12.93 -8.35 7.39
CA ASP A 269 -12.69 -6.99 6.87
C ASP A 269 -11.37 -6.74 6.11
N VAL A 270 -10.78 -7.76 5.47
CA VAL A 270 -9.74 -7.47 4.46
C VAL A 270 -10.40 -6.96 3.18
N ASN A 271 -10.25 -5.67 2.95
CA ASN A 271 -10.64 -5.04 1.70
C ASN A 271 -9.80 -5.62 0.55
N ALA A 272 -10.39 -6.51 -0.25
CA ALA A 272 -9.79 -7.10 -1.44
C ALA A 272 -9.42 -6.04 -2.52
N ALA A 273 -9.89 -4.80 -2.38
CA ALA A 273 -9.55 -3.70 -3.28
C ALA A 273 -8.21 -3.02 -2.93
N GLY A 274 -7.55 -3.36 -1.82
CA GLY A 274 -6.22 -2.87 -1.44
C GLY A 274 -6.12 -1.34 -1.34
N GLU A 275 -5.83 -0.80 -0.16
CA GLU A 275 -5.30 0.57 -0.08
C GLU A 275 -3.85 0.57 -0.59
N SER A 276 -3.68 0.62 -1.90
CA SER A 276 -2.50 1.23 -2.49
C SER A 276 -2.89 2.63 -2.95
N VAL A 277 -1.99 3.60 -2.83
CA VAL A 277 -2.28 4.98 -3.21
C VAL A 277 -1.80 5.17 -4.64
N VAL A 278 -2.73 5.38 -5.56
CA VAL A 278 -2.36 5.64 -6.96
C VAL A 278 -1.90 7.09 -7.08
N LEU A 279 -0.60 7.28 -7.30
CA LEU A 279 -0.04 8.60 -7.55
C LEU A 279 -0.14 8.90 -9.06
N VAL A 280 -0.97 9.89 -9.37
CA VAL A 280 -1.18 10.38 -10.72
C VAL A 280 -0.45 11.70 -10.90
N ALA A 281 0.20 11.88 -12.05
CA ALA A 281 0.95 13.10 -12.33
C ALA A 281 0.03 14.33 -12.43
N GLY A 282 0.31 15.37 -11.64
CA GLY A 282 -0.37 16.66 -11.71
C GLY A 282 0.14 17.58 -12.82
N ASN A 283 1.31 17.26 -13.39
CA ASN A 283 1.91 17.97 -14.52
C ASN A 283 2.58 16.96 -15.47
N GLU A 284 2.72 17.27 -16.77
CA GLU A 284 3.46 16.44 -17.72
C GLU A 284 4.98 16.56 -17.52
N GLY A 285 5.45 17.76 -17.16
CA GLY A 285 6.87 18.06 -16.90
C GLY A 285 7.25 18.09 -15.42
N THR A 286 8.56 18.24 -15.16
CA THR A 286 9.11 18.46 -13.80
C THR A 286 9.04 19.94 -13.43
N ILE A 287 8.87 20.22 -12.14
CA ILE A 287 9.02 21.56 -11.55
C ILE A 287 10.24 21.58 -10.63
N THR A 288 10.84 22.75 -10.45
CA THR A 288 11.94 22.94 -9.49
C THR A 288 11.48 23.86 -8.36
N ALA A 289 11.51 23.36 -7.14
CA ALA A 289 11.25 24.16 -5.94
C ALA A 289 12.58 24.48 -5.23
N ASN A 290 12.73 25.75 -4.85
CA ASN A 290 13.88 26.22 -4.09
C ASN A 290 13.57 26.20 -2.60
N TYR A 291 14.43 25.54 -1.82
CA TYR A 291 14.39 25.51 -0.37
C TYR A 291 15.67 26.17 0.17
N PRO A 292 15.64 27.46 0.50
CA PRO A 292 16.78 28.15 1.06
C PRO A 292 17.01 27.74 2.52
N ASN A 293 18.26 27.65 2.95
CA ASN A 293 18.66 27.44 4.35
C ASN A 293 18.11 26.16 5.01
N MET A 294 18.05 25.05 4.26
CA MET A 294 17.63 23.77 4.80
C MET A 294 18.73 23.12 5.64
N VAL A 295 18.36 22.71 6.86
CA VAL A 295 19.23 21.95 7.76
C VAL A 295 19.12 20.47 7.39
N ILE A 296 20.23 19.90 6.94
CA ILE A 296 20.35 18.50 6.55
C ILE A 296 20.94 17.72 7.73
N GLY A 297 20.30 16.62 8.12
CA GLY A 297 20.76 15.74 9.19
C GLY A 297 19.75 14.66 9.52
N ALA A 298 20.20 13.54 10.10
CA ALA A 298 19.38 12.33 10.31
C ALA A 298 18.15 12.51 11.21
N SER A 299 18.07 13.59 11.99
CA SER A 299 16.90 13.95 12.82
C SER A 299 16.01 15.02 12.18
N GLN A 300 16.32 15.46 10.97
CA GLN A 300 15.57 16.49 10.27
C GLN A 300 14.78 15.91 9.11
N ASN A 301 13.59 16.46 8.92
CA ASN A 301 12.66 16.10 7.85
C ASN A 301 12.51 17.30 6.91
N LEU A 302 12.47 17.03 5.60
CA LEU A 302 12.17 18.05 4.60
C LEU A 302 10.85 17.72 3.91
N TYR A 303 9.90 18.65 3.98
CA TYR A 303 8.63 18.55 3.26
C TYR A 303 8.71 19.33 1.96
N ILE A 304 8.47 18.64 0.84
CA ILE A 304 8.42 19.23 -0.49
C ILE A 304 7.14 20.11 -0.64
N GLY A 305 6.08 19.76 0.08
CA GLY A 305 4.81 20.51 0.08
C GLY A 305 3.78 20.01 -0.93
N SER A 306 4.06 18.91 -1.64
CA SER A 306 3.11 18.18 -2.47
C SER A 306 3.49 16.70 -2.53
N ALA A 307 2.56 15.84 -2.94
CA ALA A 307 2.91 14.48 -3.36
C ALA A 307 3.82 14.54 -4.61
N VAL A 308 4.59 13.49 -4.81
CA VAL A 308 5.62 13.41 -5.87
C VAL A 308 5.52 12.07 -6.59
N ILE A 309 5.68 12.07 -7.92
CA ILE A 309 5.68 10.83 -8.70
C ILE A 309 6.94 10.02 -8.37
N PRO A 310 6.81 8.69 -8.16
CA PRO A 310 7.96 7.83 -7.93
C PRO A 310 9.05 7.95 -9.00
N SER A 311 10.30 7.86 -8.59
CA SER A 311 11.50 7.95 -9.44
C SER A 311 11.65 9.26 -10.23
N SER A 312 10.97 10.35 -9.81
CA SER A 312 11.03 11.65 -10.51
C SER A 312 11.91 12.72 -9.82
N ILE A 313 12.38 12.46 -8.60
CA ILE A 313 13.15 13.44 -7.82
C ILE A 313 14.62 13.46 -8.25
N SER A 314 15.13 14.66 -8.48
CA SER A 314 16.56 14.93 -8.69
C SER A 314 16.96 16.28 -8.13
N PHE A 315 18.10 16.34 -7.44
CA PHE A 315 18.68 17.60 -6.94
C PHE A 315 20.17 17.48 -6.71
N THR A 316 20.85 18.61 -6.55
CA THR A 316 22.27 18.64 -6.21
C THR A 316 22.43 19.00 -4.74
N MET A 317 23.22 18.21 -4.02
CA MET A 317 23.57 18.44 -2.62
C MET A 317 25.10 18.44 -2.49
N GLN A 318 25.66 19.57 -2.07
CA GLN A 318 27.11 19.78 -1.92
C GLN A 318 27.94 19.32 -3.15
N GLY A 319 27.44 19.58 -4.36
CA GLY A 319 28.11 19.23 -5.62
C GLY A 319 27.89 17.79 -6.11
N GLN A 320 27.19 16.94 -5.34
CA GLN A 320 26.79 15.60 -5.77
C GLN A 320 25.34 15.60 -6.26
N GLN A 321 25.08 14.96 -7.41
CA GLN A 321 23.73 14.73 -7.88
C GLN A 321 23.10 13.60 -7.06
N ILE A 322 21.91 13.87 -6.53
CA ILE A 322 21.05 12.92 -5.84
C ILE A 322 19.88 12.61 -6.75
N THR A 323 19.64 11.31 -6.97
CA THR A 323 18.53 10.80 -7.77
C THR A 323 17.72 9.81 -6.95
N ASP A 324 16.41 9.80 -7.20
CA ASP A 324 15.49 8.86 -6.60
C ASP A 324 15.47 7.51 -7.33
N GLN A 325 15.57 6.43 -6.56
CA GLN A 325 15.49 5.05 -7.01
C GLN A 325 14.52 4.27 -6.11
N GLY A 326 13.23 4.33 -6.42
CA GLY A 326 12.19 3.54 -5.75
C GLY A 326 12.11 3.80 -4.24
N GLY A 327 12.06 5.07 -3.85
CA GLY A 327 11.93 5.52 -2.45
C GLY A 327 13.26 5.82 -1.77
N LEU A 328 14.38 5.47 -2.41
CA LEU A 328 15.74 5.69 -1.90
C LEU A 328 16.41 6.83 -2.65
N LEU A 329 16.83 7.87 -1.93
CA LEU A 329 17.62 8.96 -2.49
C LEU A 329 19.09 8.58 -2.45
N LYS A 330 19.72 8.42 -3.61
CA LYS A 330 21.11 7.98 -3.75
C LYS A 330 21.95 9.00 -4.49
N ASN A 331 23.22 9.10 -4.11
CA ASN A 331 24.21 9.85 -4.87
C ASN A 331 24.71 9.03 -6.09
N THR A 332 25.54 9.66 -6.93
CA THR A 332 26.16 9.01 -8.10
C THR A 332 27.09 7.84 -7.77
N GLN A 333 27.48 7.66 -6.50
CA GLN A 333 28.29 6.53 -6.02
C GLN A 333 27.42 5.38 -5.46
N GLY A 334 26.09 5.53 -5.45
CA GLY A 334 25.14 4.53 -4.96
C GLY A 334 24.86 4.59 -3.45
N THR A 335 25.49 5.52 -2.72
CA THR A 335 25.26 5.70 -1.29
C THR A 335 23.88 6.32 -1.05
N GLN A 336 23.07 5.66 -0.22
CA GLN A 336 21.78 6.20 0.22
C GLN A 336 22.01 7.38 1.17
N VAL A 337 21.51 8.55 0.78
CA VAL A 337 21.55 9.77 1.60
C VAL A 337 20.22 10.05 2.27
N GLY A 338 19.11 9.50 1.76
CA GLY A 338 17.79 9.70 2.34
C GLY A 338 16.75 8.71 1.82
N THR A 339 15.53 8.85 2.30
CA THR A 339 14.33 8.19 1.79
C THR A 339 13.26 9.23 1.46
N ILE A 340 12.33 8.89 0.58
CA ILE A 340 11.19 9.74 0.22
C ILE A 340 9.87 8.99 0.41
N ASP A 341 8.97 9.58 1.16
CA ASP A 341 7.53 9.25 1.13
C ASP A 341 6.87 10.07 0.01
N TYR A 342 6.51 9.39 -1.06
CA TYR A 342 5.93 10.00 -2.27
C TYR A 342 4.56 10.64 -2.04
N GLN A 343 3.74 10.08 -1.14
CA GLN A 343 2.39 10.60 -0.89
C GLN A 343 2.47 11.90 -0.10
N ARG A 344 3.36 11.97 0.89
CA ARG A 344 3.53 13.17 1.72
C ARG A 344 4.52 14.17 1.14
N GLY A 345 5.34 13.74 0.17
CA GLY A 345 6.49 14.51 -0.30
C GLY A 345 7.50 14.75 0.82
N LEU A 346 7.69 13.76 1.70
CA LEU A 346 8.55 13.86 2.88
C LEU A 346 9.90 13.18 2.62
N ILE A 347 10.98 13.97 2.62
CA ILE A 347 12.35 13.47 2.61
C ILE A 347 12.82 13.29 4.05
N GLN A 348 13.31 12.09 4.37
CA GLN A 348 14.00 11.79 5.62
C GLN A 348 15.47 11.49 5.33
N TRP A 349 16.37 12.21 6.00
CA TRP A 349 17.81 12.05 5.78
C TRP A 349 18.37 10.87 6.58
N THR A 350 19.38 10.21 6.03
CA THR A 350 20.17 9.20 6.75
C THR A 350 21.42 9.83 7.37
N ALA A 351 22.13 9.10 8.23
CA ALA A 351 23.43 9.53 8.76
C ALA A 351 24.51 9.71 7.67
N ALA A 352 24.31 9.13 6.48
CA ALA A 352 25.21 9.30 5.34
C ALA A 352 24.94 10.61 4.57
N ALA A 353 23.86 11.34 4.87
CA ALA A 353 23.66 12.68 4.35
C ALA A 353 24.68 13.65 4.98
N PRO A 354 25.36 14.50 4.17
CA PRO A 354 26.25 15.53 4.69
C PRO A 354 25.50 16.49 5.62
N ALA A 355 25.83 16.48 6.91
CA ALA A 355 25.22 17.38 7.88
C ALA A 355 25.61 18.84 7.60
N GLY A 356 24.64 19.75 7.67
CA GLY A 356 24.87 21.18 7.49
C GLY A 356 23.67 21.92 6.92
N THR A 357 23.82 23.24 6.80
CA THR A 357 22.79 24.09 6.20
C THR A 357 23.13 24.34 4.73
N SER A 358 22.19 24.04 3.82
CA SER A 358 22.38 24.25 2.39
C SER A 358 21.10 24.72 1.71
N SER A 359 21.22 25.34 0.54
CA SER A 359 20.07 25.62 -0.32
C SER A 359 19.88 24.46 -1.29
N LEU A 360 18.69 23.87 -1.29
CA LEU A 360 18.34 22.75 -2.15
C LEU A 360 17.40 23.21 -3.26
N ASN A 361 17.77 22.95 -4.51
CA ASN A 361 16.88 23.11 -5.67
C ASN A 361 16.39 21.73 -6.06
N ILE A 362 15.18 21.38 -5.61
CA ILE A 362 14.63 20.04 -5.81
C ILE A 362 13.75 20.04 -7.05
N THR A 363 14.15 19.24 -8.04
CA THR A 363 13.39 19.02 -9.26
C THR A 363 12.59 17.74 -9.12
N PHE A 364 11.28 17.80 -9.37
CA PHE A 364 10.37 16.66 -9.21
C PHE A 364 9.12 16.81 -10.07
N LYS A 365 8.39 15.71 -10.28
CA LYS A 365 7.08 15.73 -10.97
C LYS A 365 5.96 15.68 -9.91
N PRO A 366 5.12 16.72 -9.76
CA PRO A 366 4.06 16.74 -8.75
C PRO A 366 3.06 15.61 -8.99
N ALA A 367 2.61 14.97 -7.91
CA ALA A 367 1.58 13.96 -7.93
C ALA A 367 0.31 14.42 -7.18
N ALA A 368 -0.80 13.75 -7.49
CA ALA A 368 -2.03 13.77 -6.74
C ALA A 368 -2.49 12.32 -6.51
N ALA A 369 -3.20 12.09 -5.40
CA ALA A 369 -3.78 10.80 -5.06
C ALA A 369 -5.31 10.86 -5.19
N PRO A 370 -5.89 10.73 -6.40
CA PRO A 370 -7.33 10.65 -6.55
C PRO A 370 -7.85 9.32 -6.00
N ASN A 371 -9.01 9.35 -5.34
CA ASN A 371 -9.73 8.12 -5.00
C ASN A 371 -10.22 7.48 -6.29
N GLN A 372 -9.72 6.30 -6.61
CA GLN A 372 -10.13 5.52 -7.78
C GLN A 372 -10.26 4.04 -7.45
N TYR A 373 -11.11 3.36 -8.21
CA TYR A 373 -11.30 1.92 -8.09
C TYR A 373 -10.10 1.17 -8.69
N TYR A 374 -9.60 0.20 -7.93
CA TYR A 374 -8.56 -0.72 -8.39
C TYR A 374 -9.11 -1.73 -9.39
N GLN A 375 -8.30 -2.07 -10.38
CA GLN A 375 -8.51 -3.23 -11.23
C GLN A 375 -7.95 -4.46 -10.50
N SER A 376 -8.62 -5.59 -10.65
CA SER A 376 -8.15 -6.87 -10.14
C SER A 376 -8.15 -7.92 -11.25
N HIS A 377 -7.16 -8.80 -11.21
CA HIS A 377 -7.05 -9.95 -12.10
C HIS A 377 -6.51 -11.14 -11.33
N ALA A 378 -7.10 -12.31 -11.54
CA ALA A 378 -6.69 -13.54 -10.89
C ALA A 378 -6.22 -14.55 -11.95
N ILE A 379 -5.06 -15.15 -11.72
CA ILE A 379 -4.53 -16.22 -12.56
C ILE A 379 -4.56 -17.50 -11.72
N PRO A 380 -5.38 -18.51 -12.09
CA PRO A 380 -5.43 -19.75 -11.35
C PRO A 380 -4.14 -20.54 -11.56
N VAL A 381 -3.57 -21.03 -10.45
CA VAL A 381 -2.49 -22.02 -10.43
C VAL A 381 -3.14 -23.39 -10.50
N THR A 382 -2.84 -24.12 -11.56
CA THR A 382 -3.29 -25.48 -11.85
C THR A 382 -2.08 -26.40 -11.90
N GLN A 383 -2.30 -27.71 -11.78
CA GLN A 383 -1.21 -28.68 -11.87
C GLN A 383 -0.41 -28.60 -13.19
N ASN A 384 -1.05 -28.14 -14.29
CA ASN A 384 -0.39 -28.01 -15.60
C ASN A 384 0.44 -26.73 -15.78
N ASN A 385 0.15 -25.65 -15.03
CA ASN A 385 0.81 -24.35 -15.20
C ASN A 385 1.55 -23.89 -13.93
N GLN A 386 1.66 -24.74 -12.91
CA GLN A 386 2.42 -24.47 -11.70
C GLN A 386 3.88 -24.17 -12.06
N SER A 387 4.32 -22.95 -11.78
CA SER A 387 5.67 -22.47 -12.10
C SER A 387 6.10 -21.42 -11.09
N THR A 388 7.40 -21.16 -11.02
CA THR A 388 7.96 -20.05 -10.24
C THR A 388 7.93 -18.73 -11.00
N ASN A 389 7.84 -18.77 -12.33
CA ASN A 389 7.82 -17.56 -13.16
C ASN A 389 6.45 -17.36 -13.78
N TRP A 390 5.89 -16.18 -13.56
CA TRP A 390 4.60 -15.75 -14.07
C TRP A 390 4.74 -14.42 -14.80
N THR A 391 4.04 -14.28 -15.90
CA THR A 391 4.15 -13.11 -16.75
C THR A 391 2.81 -12.85 -17.43
N GLY A 392 2.56 -11.59 -17.75
CA GLY A 392 1.40 -11.17 -18.50
C GLY A 392 1.50 -9.70 -18.89
N VAL A 393 0.39 -9.17 -19.39
CA VAL A 393 0.26 -7.76 -19.77
C VAL A 393 -0.98 -7.21 -19.08
N LEU A 394 -0.84 -6.07 -18.40
CA LEU A 394 -1.94 -5.37 -17.75
C LEU A 394 -2.52 -4.32 -18.68
N ILE A 395 -3.80 -4.48 -19.00
CA ILE A 395 -4.58 -3.52 -19.76
C ILE A 395 -5.84 -3.23 -18.93
N PRO A 396 -6.03 -1.99 -18.45
CA PRO A 396 -5.26 -0.78 -18.72
C PRO A 396 -3.89 -0.74 -18.00
N ILE A 397 -2.90 -0.02 -18.55
CA ILE A 397 -1.53 0.03 -17.99
C ILE A 397 -1.55 0.64 -16.57
N PRO A 398 -0.83 0.05 -15.59
CA PRO A 398 -0.75 0.55 -14.22
C PRO A 398 0.00 1.88 -14.13
N ALA A 399 -0.40 2.72 -13.18
CA ALA A 399 0.41 3.86 -12.77
C ALA A 399 1.65 3.40 -11.97
N PRO A 400 2.78 4.14 -12.01
CA PRO A 400 3.96 3.80 -11.22
C PRO A 400 3.67 3.67 -9.72
N GLY A 401 4.07 2.54 -9.13
CA GLY A 401 3.88 2.23 -7.71
C GLY A 401 2.48 1.74 -7.36
N ALA A 402 1.61 1.54 -8.34
CA ALA A 402 0.20 1.18 -8.11
C ALA A 402 -0.08 -0.32 -8.25
N LEU A 403 0.90 -1.15 -8.65
CA LEU A 403 0.71 -2.59 -8.83
C LEU A 403 1.10 -3.36 -7.56
N SER A 404 0.23 -4.26 -7.10
CA SER A 404 0.56 -5.32 -6.17
C SER A 404 0.20 -6.69 -6.75
N ILE A 405 1.06 -7.68 -6.49
CA ILE A 405 0.85 -9.06 -6.88
C ILE A 405 1.01 -9.94 -5.65
N SER A 406 0.03 -10.80 -5.39
CA SER A 406 0.09 -11.78 -4.30
C SER A 406 -0.11 -13.20 -4.81
N TYR A 407 0.55 -14.15 -4.12
CA TYR A 407 0.45 -15.57 -4.41
C TYR A 407 0.46 -16.37 -3.11
N MET A 408 -0.09 -17.58 -3.14
CA MET A 408 -0.06 -18.50 -2.01
C MET A 408 0.98 -19.59 -2.24
N SER A 409 1.78 -19.88 -1.21
CA SER A 409 2.65 -21.05 -1.18
C SER A 409 2.68 -21.63 0.23
N GLN A 410 2.58 -22.95 0.34
CA GLN A 410 2.47 -23.68 1.60
C GLN A 410 1.37 -23.13 2.54
N GLY A 411 0.25 -22.68 1.97
CA GLY A 411 -0.88 -22.11 2.72
C GLY A 411 -0.67 -20.67 3.22
N LYS A 412 0.44 -20.01 2.87
CA LYS A 412 0.73 -18.61 3.25
C LYS A 412 0.69 -17.68 2.04
N PHE A 413 0.06 -16.52 2.20
CA PHE A 413 0.10 -15.45 1.19
C PHE A 413 1.37 -14.63 1.28
N TYR A 414 1.99 -14.41 0.12
CA TYR A 414 3.12 -13.52 -0.08
C TYR A 414 2.71 -12.40 -1.03
N GLU A 415 3.04 -11.14 -0.69
CA GLU A 415 2.72 -9.97 -1.50
C GLU A 415 4.00 -9.27 -1.97
N LEU A 416 4.02 -8.90 -3.24
CA LEU A 416 5.03 -8.04 -3.87
C LEU A 416 4.35 -6.75 -4.33
N LYS A 417 4.96 -5.61 -3.99
CA LYS A 417 4.48 -4.28 -4.38
C LYS A 417 5.48 -3.61 -5.30
N ASP A 418 4.95 -2.92 -6.30
CA ASP A 418 5.73 -2.04 -7.16
C ASP A 418 6.30 -0.85 -6.37
N ASP A 419 7.61 -0.66 -6.44
CA ASP A 419 8.30 0.45 -5.78
C ASP A 419 8.28 1.76 -6.59
N GLY A 420 7.62 1.76 -7.75
CA GLY A 420 7.51 2.92 -8.63
C GLY A 420 8.73 3.11 -9.55
N SER A 421 9.76 2.27 -9.44
CA SER A 421 10.86 2.19 -10.41
C SER A 421 10.61 1.11 -11.47
N GLY A 422 9.54 0.33 -11.33
CA GLY A 422 9.21 -0.81 -12.18
C GLY A 422 9.75 -2.13 -11.63
N GLN A 423 10.19 -2.15 -10.36
CA GLN A 423 10.60 -3.36 -9.65
C GLN A 423 9.52 -3.73 -8.63
N LEU A 424 9.17 -5.01 -8.58
CA LEU A 424 8.27 -5.57 -7.56
C LEU A 424 9.11 -6.06 -6.37
N LYS A 425 8.84 -5.51 -5.19
CA LYS A 425 9.51 -5.84 -3.94
C LYS A 425 8.54 -6.40 -2.91
N ALA A 426 8.94 -7.47 -2.26
CA ALA A 426 8.27 -8.00 -1.09
C ALA A 426 8.90 -7.46 0.21
N ALA A 427 8.27 -7.77 1.34
CA ALA A 427 8.84 -7.48 2.67
C ALA A 427 10.19 -8.19 2.91
N SER A 428 10.42 -9.35 2.29
CA SER A 428 11.69 -10.07 2.29
C SER A 428 12.08 -10.47 0.87
N PRO A 429 13.37 -10.36 0.47
CA PRO A 429 13.84 -10.86 -0.82
C PRO A 429 13.55 -12.35 -1.06
N SER A 430 13.40 -13.14 0.00
CA SER A 430 13.07 -14.57 -0.08
C SER A 430 11.65 -14.85 -0.56
N PHE A 431 10.75 -13.85 -0.57
CA PHE A 431 9.36 -14.03 -1.01
C PHE A 431 9.22 -13.90 -2.53
N GLY A 432 10.27 -13.50 -3.23
CA GLY A 432 10.27 -13.36 -4.68
C GLY A 432 10.65 -11.95 -5.12
N SER A 433 10.74 -11.79 -6.43
CA SER A 433 11.07 -10.53 -7.09
C SER A 433 10.32 -10.44 -8.41
N GLY A 434 10.25 -9.25 -8.99
CA GLY A 434 9.61 -9.09 -10.27
C GLY A 434 9.81 -7.69 -10.85
N MET A 435 9.20 -7.46 -12.00
CA MET A 435 9.26 -6.16 -12.66
C MET A 435 7.97 -5.86 -13.43
N ILE A 436 7.69 -4.57 -13.62
CA ILE A 436 6.61 -4.04 -14.45
C ILE A 436 7.20 -2.99 -15.40
N ASN A 437 6.82 -3.07 -16.67
CA ASN A 437 7.16 -2.08 -17.68
C ASN A 437 5.97 -1.14 -17.88
N TYR A 438 6.13 0.14 -17.54
CA TYR A 438 5.06 1.15 -17.65
C TYR A 438 4.77 1.64 -19.07
N GLU A 439 5.60 1.29 -20.06
CA GLU A 439 5.34 1.63 -21.46
C GLU A 439 4.43 0.58 -22.12
N THR A 440 4.62 -0.70 -21.76
CA THR A 440 3.90 -1.83 -22.40
C THR A 440 2.84 -2.47 -21.50
N GLY A 441 2.89 -2.23 -20.19
CA GLY A 441 2.08 -2.94 -19.19
C GLY A 441 2.54 -4.38 -18.91
N SER A 442 3.67 -4.80 -19.48
CA SER A 442 4.20 -6.16 -19.30
C SER A 442 4.79 -6.34 -17.91
N TRP A 443 4.40 -7.40 -17.21
CA TRP A 443 4.92 -7.74 -15.89
C TRP A 443 5.54 -9.14 -15.87
N LEU A 444 6.47 -9.31 -14.93
CA LEU A 444 7.14 -10.56 -14.59
C LEU A 444 7.15 -10.69 -13.06
N LEU A 445 6.72 -11.84 -12.58
CA LEU A 445 6.85 -12.28 -11.20
C LEU A 445 7.70 -13.54 -11.17
N THR A 446 8.72 -13.55 -10.32
CA THR A 446 9.46 -14.74 -9.91
C THR A 446 9.17 -14.98 -8.44
N THR A 447 8.40 -16.02 -8.14
CA THR A 447 8.03 -16.38 -6.77
C THR A 447 9.23 -16.96 -6.02
N GLY A 448 9.29 -16.69 -4.73
CA GLY A 448 10.34 -17.24 -3.85
C GLY A 448 10.16 -18.73 -3.55
N ALA A 449 8.92 -19.20 -3.60
CA ALA A 449 8.53 -20.61 -3.47
C ALA A 449 7.48 -20.97 -4.51
N LEU A 450 7.33 -22.27 -4.80
CA LEU A 450 6.37 -22.76 -5.79
C LEU A 450 4.93 -22.48 -5.31
N PRO A 451 4.09 -21.79 -6.10
CA PRO A 451 2.71 -21.52 -5.70
C PRO A 451 1.88 -22.79 -5.55
N ASP A 452 0.94 -22.82 -4.61
CA ASP A 452 0.11 -24.00 -4.36
C ASP A 452 -0.90 -24.22 -5.50
N VAL A 453 -1.12 -25.48 -5.90
CA VAL A 453 -2.15 -25.83 -6.88
C VAL A 453 -3.55 -25.49 -6.33
N ASP A 454 -4.45 -25.08 -7.22
CA ASP A 454 -5.81 -24.62 -6.93
C ASP A 454 -5.89 -23.31 -6.12
N THR A 455 -4.80 -22.53 -6.12
CA THR A 455 -4.77 -21.17 -5.55
C THR A 455 -4.61 -20.11 -6.65
N PRO A 456 -5.16 -18.90 -6.47
CA PRO A 456 -4.98 -17.83 -7.45
C PRO A 456 -3.73 -16.98 -7.15
N ILE A 457 -3.04 -16.57 -8.21
CA ILE A 457 -2.17 -15.39 -8.19
C ILE A 457 -3.05 -14.17 -8.43
N LEU A 458 -3.06 -13.24 -7.48
CA LEU A 458 -3.91 -12.05 -7.51
C LEU A 458 -3.06 -10.85 -7.90
N LEU A 459 -3.55 -10.08 -8.87
CA LEU A 459 -2.96 -8.82 -9.29
C LEU A 459 -3.96 -7.71 -9.05
N ASN A 460 -3.54 -6.68 -8.33
CA ASN A 460 -4.32 -5.48 -8.09
C ASN A 460 -3.55 -4.27 -8.60
N TRP A 461 -4.18 -3.41 -9.40
CA TRP A 461 -3.53 -2.18 -9.86
C TRP A 461 -4.47 -1.01 -10.12
N GLY A 462 -3.92 0.19 -10.00
CA GLY A 462 -4.58 1.44 -10.39
C GLY A 462 -4.09 1.94 -11.75
N THR A 463 -4.98 2.57 -12.53
CA THR A 463 -4.66 3.12 -13.85
C THR A 463 -4.76 4.65 -13.88
N PRO A 464 -3.88 5.37 -14.60
CA PRO A 464 -4.00 6.81 -14.78
C PRO A 464 -5.01 7.21 -15.87
N ILE A 465 -5.55 6.26 -16.65
CA ILE A 465 -6.36 6.55 -17.85
C ILE A 465 -7.66 7.32 -17.55
N VAL A 466 -8.21 7.19 -16.34
CA VAL A 466 -9.43 7.91 -15.92
C VAL A 466 -9.14 9.34 -15.44
N THR A 467 -7.88 9.78 -15.48
CA THR A 467 -7.44 11.09 -15.00
C THR A 467 -6.87 11.92 -16.14
N PHE A 468 -7.09 13.24 -16.09
CA PHE A 468 -6.53 14.17 -17.06
C PHE A 468 -5.72 15.26 -16.35
N VAL A 469 -4.56 15.57 -16.91
CA VAL A 469 -3.63 16.57 -16.35
C VAL A 469 -4.17 17.97 -16.63
N ARG A 470 -4.21 18.81 -15.60
CA ARG A 470 -4.69 20.22 -15.69
C ARG A 470 -3.55 21.24 -15.80
N SER A 471 -2.36 20.82 -16.22
CA SER A 471 -1.11 21.62 -16.23
C SER A 471 -1.19 22.95 -17.00
N ASN A 472 -2.11 23.06 -17.96
CA ASN A 472 -2.26 24.25 -18.82
C ASN A 472 -3.43 25.16 -18.42
N LEU A 473 -4.09 24.94 -17.27
CA LEU A 473 -5.08 25.87 -16.77
C LEU A 473 -4.37 26.99 -16.00
N THR A 474 -4.50 28.22 -16.49
CA THR A 474 -4.06 29.41 -15.75
C THR A 474 -4.82 29.50 -14.43
N VAL A 475 -4.12 29.28 -13.33
CA VAL A 475 -4.65 29.55 -11.98
C VAL A 475 -4.62 31.06 -11.78
N GLU A 476 -5.79 31.66 -11.54
CA GLU A 476 -5.86 33.08 -11.21
C GLU A 476 -5.11 33.35 -9.90
N LYS A 477 -4.40 34.48 -9.84
CA LYS A 477 -3.69 34.88 -8.63
C LYS A 477 -4.71 35.11 -7.50
N ALA A 478 -4.35 34.70 -6.29
CA ALA A 478 -5.17 34.94 -5.11
C ALA A 478 -5.45 36.45 -4.94
N ALA A 479 -6.72 36.81 -5.00
CA ALA A 479 -7.21 38.16 -4.85
C ALA A 479 -7.97 38.31 -3.53
N PHE A 480 -7.81 39.46 -2.87
CA PHE A 480 -8.59 39.86 -1.72
C PHE A 480 -9.57 40.92 -2.16
N GLU A 481 -10.85 40.56 -2.18
CA GLU A 481 -11.93 41.50 -2.46
C GLU A 481 -12.25 42.32 -1.22
N PHE A 482 -12.59 43.59 -1.41
CA PHE A 482 -12.97 44.49 -0.34
C PHE A 482 -14.06 45.46 -0.81
N ASP A 483 -14.89 45.88 0.15
CA ASP A 483 -15.93 46.87 -0.01
C ASP A 483 -15.72 47.98 1.03
N LEU A 484 -15.65 49.22 0.56
CA LEU A 484 -15.51 50.40 1.43
C LEU A 484 -16.83 50.83 2.08
N GLY A 485 -17.95 50.26 1.63
CA GLY A 485 -19.30 50.47 2.17
C GLY A 485 -19.88 51.85 1.86
N ARG A 486 -19.25 52.63 0.97
CA ARG A 486 -19.69 53.97 0.58
C ARG A 486 -19.35 54.27 -0.89
N PRO A 487 -20.28 54.87 -1.66
CA PRO A 487 -20.00 55.33 -3.02
C PRO A 487 -19.22 56.64 -3.02
N GLY A 488 -18.71 57.04 -4.19
CA GLY A 488 -18.07 58.35 -4.38
C GLY A 488 -16.67 58.45 -3.78
N VAL A 489 -15.85 57.43 -4.00
CA VAL A 489 -14.48 57.35 -3.47
C VAL A 489 -13.52 58.16 -4.35
N LEU A 490 -12.61 58.91 -3.74
CA LEU A 490 -11.61 59.69 -4.46
C LEU A 490 -10.45 58.80 -4.91
N PRO A 491 -9.88 59.01 -6.11
CA PRO A 491 -8.64 58.35 -6.52
C PRO A 491 -7.47 58.58 -5.55
N GLY A 492 -6.54 57.62 -5.51
CA GLY A 492 -5.37 57.68 -4.61
C GLY A 492 -5.51 56.86 -3.32
N ILE A 493 -6.41 55.87 -3.30
CA ILE A 493 -6.54 54.91 -2.20
C ILE A 493 -5.19 54.22 -1.96
N THR A 494 -4.78 54.18 -0.71
CA THR A 494 -3.55 53.53 -0.27
C THR A 494 -3.90 52.38 0.67
N ILE A 495 -3.42 51.19 0.36
CA ILE A 495 -3.61 49.98 1.16
C ILE A 495 -2.26 49.61 1.76
N ASN A 496 -2.20 49.53 3.09
CA ASN A 496 -1.01 49.16 3.83
C ASN A 496 -1.23 47.82 4.54
N TRP A 497 -0.22 46.95 4.53
CA TRP A 497 -0.21 45.72 5.29
C TRP A 497 1.22 45.36 5.73
N LEU A 498 1.33 44.45 6.69
CA LEU A 498 2.61 43.89 7.12
C LEU A 498 2.84 42.53 6.46
N LEU A 499 4.03 42.34 5.89
CA LEU A 499 4.52 41.05 5.38
C LEU A 499 5.86 40.75 6.05
N GLU A 500 5.91 39.69 6.86
CA GLU A 500 7.14 39.23 7.54
C GLU A 500 7.83 40.34 8.39
N GLY A 501 7.04 41.27 8.93
CA GLY A 501 7.55 42.40 9.72
C GLY A 501 7.92 43.65 8.89
N GLU A 502 7.90 43.57 7.56
CA GLU A 502 8.09 44.72 6.67
C GLU A 502 6.75 45.35 6.28
N SER A 503 6.70 46.69 6.25
CA SER A 503 5.54 47.42 5.73
C SER A 503 5.49 47.32 4.21
N LYS A 504 4.34 46.91 3.68
CA LYS A 504 4.04 46.86 2.25
C LYS A 504 2.89 47.81 1.92
N THR A 505 2.95 48.40 0.74
CA THR A 505 2.01 49.44 0.33
C THR A 505 1.59 49.27 -1.13
N ALA A 506 0.30 49.45 -1.40
CA ALA A 506 -0.23 49.54 -2.75
C ALA A 506 -1.09 50.79 -2.89
N THR A 507 -0.88 51.56 -3.95
CA THR A 507 -1.61 52.80 -4.22
C THR A 507 -2.35 52.70 -5.55
N SER A 508 -3.62 53.11 -5.55
CA SER A 508 -4.46 53.16 -6.74
C SER A 508 -4.17 54.42 -7.57
N ASN A 509 -4.10 54.26 -8.89
CA ASN A 509 -3.95 55.36 -9.83
C ASN A 509 -5.32 55.95 -10.25
N ALA A 510 -5.32 57.02 -11.05
CA ALA A 510 -6.54 57.66 -11.55
C ALA A 510 -7.49 56.73 -12.32
N GLN A 511 -7.00 55.58 -12.82
CA GLN A 511 -7.80 54.57 -13.54
C GLN A 511 -8.37 53.48 -12.60
N GLY A 512 -8.09 53.55 -11.30
CA GLY A 512 -8.49 52.56 -10.31
C GLY A 512 -7.67 51.28 -10.37
N LYS A 513 -6.42 51.32 -10.86
CA LYS A 513 -5.49 50.18 -10.82
C LYS A 513 -4.49 50.37 -9.68
N PHE A 514 -4.25 49.31 -8.91
CA PHE A 514 -3.25 49.32 -7.84
C PHE A 514 -1.84 49.05 -8.39
N THR A 515 -0.85 49.76 -7.85
CA THR A 515 0.57 49.62 -8.13
C THR A 515 1.39 49.64 -6.82
N GLY A 516 2.61 49.11 -6.83
CA GLY A 516 3.46 48.96 -5.64
C GLY A 516 3.67 47.48 -5.30
N ASP A 517 3.48 47.12 -4.03
CA ASP A 517 3.64 45.73 -3.54
C ASP A 517 2.46 44.81 -3.88
N ALA A 518 1.43 45.35 -4.55
CA ALA A 518 0.30 44.61 -5.07
C ALA A 518 -0.19 45.19 -6.41
N THR A 519 -0.88 44.34 -7.17
CA THR A 519 -1.70 44.72 -8.31
C THR A 519 -3.18 44.64 -7.92
N GLY A 520 -4.10 45.09 -8.76
CA GLY A 520 -5.53 45.00 -8.45
C GLY A 520 -6.33 46.10 -9.13
N GLU A 521 -7.61 46.16 -8.79
CA GLU A 521 -8.51 47.18 -9.30
C GLU A 521 -9.56 47.60 -8.28
N ILE A 522 -10.02 48.84 -8.39
CA ILE A 522 -11.11 49.40 -7.61
C ILE A 522 -12.01 50.22 -8.53
N ASN A 523 -13.31 50.13 -8.30
CA ASN A 523 -14.28 51.01 -8.88
C ASN A 523 -14.58 52.19 -7.93
N TYR A 524 -14.29 53.41 -8.35
CA TYR A 524 -14.45 54.58 -7.47
C TYR A 524 -15.92 55.01 -7.28
N ALA A 525 -16.80 54.65 -8.21
CA ALA A 525 -18.22 54.95 -8.08
C ALA A 525 -18.88 54.12 -6.96
N THR A 526 -18.60 52.82 -6.93
CA THR A 526 -19.21 51.86 -5.99
C THR A 526 -18.39 51.64 -4.71
N GLY A 527 -17.08 51.88 -4.74
CA GLY A 527 -16.18 51.62 -3.61
C GLY A 527 -15.78 50.15 -3.45
N ILE A 528 -16.09 49.29 -4.43
CA ILE A 528 -15.75 47.87 -4.44
C ILE A 528 -14.45 47.66 -5.22
N GLY A 529 -13.54 46.84 -4.69
CA GLY A 529 -12.28 46.53 -5.35
C GLY A 529 -11.71 45.18 -4.97
N LYS A 530 -10.60 44.83 -5.62
CA LYS A 530 -9.77 43.68 -5.30
C LYS A 530 -8.29 44.03 -5.33
N ILE A 531 -7.53 43.48 -4.38
CA ILE A 531 -6.07 43.59 -4.32
C ILE A 531 -5.44 42.21 -4.49
N ILE A 532 -4.37 42.15 -5.26
CA ILE A 532 -3.61 40.95 -5.60
C ILE A 532 -2.15 41.22 -5.20
N PRO A 533 -1.76 40.89 -3.95
CA PRO A 533 -0.38 41.04 -3.48
C PRO A 533 0.62 40.27 -4.34
N VAL A 534 1.83 40.81 -4.52
CA VAL A 534 2.91 40.11 -5.24
C VAL A 534 3.36 38.85 -4.50
N LYS A 535 3.38 38.93 -3.16
CA LYS A 535 3.59 37.80 -2.24
C LYS A 535 2.36 37.63 -1.36
N LEU A 536 1.91 36.38 -1.20
CA LEU A 536 0.77 36.06 -0.34
C LEU A 536 1.09 36.43 1.12
N PRO A 537 0.23 37.22 1.80
CA PRO A 537 0.42 37.58 3.20
C PRO A 537 0.12 36.40 4.13
N GLN A 538 0.65 36.48 5.36
CA GLN A 538 0.46 35.46 6.39
C GLN A 538 -1.01 35.44 6.88
N LYS A 539 -1.44 34.29 7.43
CA LYS A 539 -2.77 34.16 8.01
C LYS A 539 -2.96 35.22 9.11
N GLY A 540 -4.03 36.00 9.02
CA GLY A 540 -4.36 37.05 9.99
C GLY A 540 -3.78 38.43 9.70
N THR A 541 -3.09 38.62 8.55
CA THR A 541 -2.67 39.96 8.12
C THR A 541 -3.88 40.89 7.96
N VAL A 542 -3.80 42.07 8.57
CA VAL A 542 -4.81 43.13 8.48
C VAL A 542 -4.42 44.11 7.38
N PHE A 543 -5.34 44.35 6.44
CA PHE A 543 -5.20 45.39 5.43
C PHE A 543 -5.82 46.69 5.94
N SER A 544 -5.00 47.73 6.05
CA SER A 544 -5.44 49.08 6.42
C SER A 544 -5.66 49.90 5.14
N VAL A 545 -6.92 50.18 4.82
CA VAL A 545 -7.30 50.94 3.62
C VAL A 545 -7.51 52.40 3.98
N ILE A 546 -6.68 53.28 3.42
CA ILE A 546 -6.73 54.73 3.59
C ILE A 546 -7.34 55.32 2.32
N TYR A 547 -8.49 55.98 2.46
CA TYR A 547 -9.23 56.56 1.35
C TYR A 547 -9.95 57.85 1.77
N ASN A 548 -10.18 58.71 0.78
CA ASN A 548 -11.06 59.87 0.90
C ASN A 548 -12.35 59.61 0.11
N TYR A 549 -13.46 60.15 0.56
CA TYR A 549 -14.75 60.05 -0.13
C TYR A 549 -15.45 61.41 -0.19
N GLY A 550 -16.30 61.59 -1.18
CA GLY A 550 -17.12 62.78 -1.37
C GLY A 550 -18.59 62.41 -1.60
N SER A 551 -19.45 63.43 -1.75
CA SER A 551 -20.84 63.20 -2.15
C SER A 551 -20.91 62.79 -3.62
N SER A 552 -21.61 61.70 -3.93
CA SER A 552 -21.90 61.32 -5.31
C SER A 552 -22.79 62.37 -5.98
N LEU A 553 -22.47 62.72 -7.23
CA LEU A 553 -23.28 63.62 -8.03
C LEU A 553 -24.17 62.79 -8.95
N GLU A 554 -25.47 62.99 -8.86
CA GLU A 554 -26.45 62.33 -9.73
C GLU A 554 -26.96 63.30 -10.79
N GLN A 555 -27.13 62.79 -12.01
CA GLN A 555 -27.70 63.55 -13.12
C GLN A 555 -28.66 62.66 -13.91
N THR A 556 -29.89 63.14 -14.13
CA THR A 556 -30.86 62.48 -15.00
C THR A 556 -30.91 63.21 -16.34
N LYS A 557 -30.79 62.46 -17.44
CA LYS A 557 -31.02 62.96 -18.80
C LYS A 557 -32.28 62.34 -19.37
N MET A 558 -33.22 63.19 -19.74
CA MET A 558 -34.49 62.80 -20.36
C MET A 558 -34.42 63.05 -21.87
N ASP A 559 -35.31 62.39 -22.62
CA ASP A 559 -35.58 62.66 -24.04
C ASP A 559 -34.36 62.55 -24.98
N VAL A 560 -33.39 61.70 -24.63
CA VAL A 560 -32.23 61.41 -25.47
C VAL A 560 -32.70 60.66 -26.72
N THR A 561 -32.69 61.36 -27.87
CA THR A 561 -33.09 60.76 -29.14
C THR A 561 -31.93 59.94 -29.73
N PRO A 562 -32.13 58.67 -30.10
CA PRO A 562 -31.07 57.87 -30.70
C PRO A 562 -30.66 58.41 -32.07
N ALA A 563 -29.36 58.50 -32.32
CA ALA A 563 -28.78 58.80 -33.63
C ALA A 563 -27.94 57.59 -34.08
N ASN A 564 -28.12 57.12 -35.32
CA ASN A 564 -27.40 55.94 -35.86
C ASN A 564 -27.46 54.69 -34.96
N GLN A 565 -28.62 54.43 -34.34
CA GLN A 565 -28.84 53.33 -33.38
C GLN A 565 -28.01 53.42 -32.08
N LYS A 566 -27.49 54.61 -31.74
CA LYS A 566 -26.76 54.88 -30.49
C LYS A 566 -27.42 56.02 -29.71
N LEU A 567 -27.36 55.96 -28.40
CA LEU A 567 -27.70 57.08 -27.53
C LEU A 567 -26.45 57.91 -27.31
N THR A 568 -26.52 59.19 -27.67
CA THR A 568 -25.42 60.15 -27.48
C THR A 568 -25.88 61.28 -26.58
N PHE A 569 -25.18 61.49 -25.47
CA PHE A 569 -25.48 62.55 -24.52
C PHE A 569 -24.22 62.97 -23.76
N THR A 570 -24.27 64.11 -23.09
CA THR A 570 -23.16 64.61 -22.27
C THR A 570 -23.55 64.59 -20.80
N ILE A 571 -22.68 64.06 -19.95
CA ILE A 571 -22.82 64.09 -18.49
C ILE A 571 -21.79 65.04 -17.85
N GLY A 572 -22.06 65.46 -16.62
CA GLY A 572 -21.23 66.43 -15.90
C GLY A 572 -21.65 67.89 -16.10
N THR A 573 -21.01 68.79 -15.35
CA THR A 573 -21.35 70.22 -15.27
C THR A 573 -20.29 71.14 -15.91
N GLY A 574 -19.32 70.58 -16.66
CA GLY A 574 -18.25 71.34 -17.33
C GLY A 574 -16.82 70.95 -16.93
N PRO A 575 -16.52 70.56 -15.68
CA PRO A 575 -15.21 69.98 -15.33
C PRO A 575 -14.99 68.60 -15.96
N ALA A 576 -13.72 68.23 -16.17
CA ALA A 576 -13.37 66.89 -16.63
C ALA A 576 -13.81 65.84 -15.60
N ILE A 577 -14.43 64.77 -16.08
CA ILE A 577 -14.91 63.67 -15.26
C ILE A 577 -13.71 62.79 -14.88
N GLN A 578 -13.65 62.38 -13.62
CA GLN A 578 -12.59 61.50 -13.17
C GLN A 578 -12.75 60.10 -13.80
N PRO A 579 -11.69 59.50 -14.39
CA PRO A 579 -11.75 58.12 -14.84
C PRO A 579 -12.18 57.13 -13.74
N ASN A 580 -12.94 56.11 -14.13
CA ASN A 580 -13.47 55.04 -13.26
C ASN A 580 -14.44 55.53 -12.17
N SER A 581 -15.15 56.64 -12.42
CA SER A 581 -16.08 57.24 -11.44
C SER A 581 -17.54 57.31 -11.90
N VAL A 582 -17.86 56.80 -13.09
CA VAL A 582 -19.19 56.92 -13.69
C VAL A 582 -19.94 55.59 -13.63
N GLU A 583 -21.20 55.66 -13.19
CA GLU A 583 -22.20 54.62 -13.33
C GLU A 583 -23.42 55.19 -14.05
N LEU A 584 -23.95 54.45 -15.02
CA LEU A 584 -25.12 54.82 -15.80
C LEU A 584 -26.18 53.74 -15.70
N LYS A 585 -27.37 54.12 -15.24
CA LYS A 585 -28.55 53.26 -15.26
C LYS A 585 -29.46 53.69 -16.40
N ILE A 586 -29.61 52.83 -17.41
CA ILE A 586 -30.39 53.12 -18.61
C ILE A 586 -31.63 52.20 -18.63
N PRO A 587 -32.86 52.75 -18.61
CA PRO A 587 -34.06 51.95 -18.78
C PRO A 587 -34.17 51.43 -20.21
N LEU A 588 -34.64 50.19 -20.37
CA LEU A 588 -34.81 49.49 -21.63
C LEU A 588 -36.24 48.97 -21.76
N HIS A 589 -36.80 49.13 -22.95
CA HIS A 589 -38.09 48.56 -23.33
C HIS A 589 -37.93 47.76 -24.62
N SER A 590 -38.49 46.55 -24.64
CA SER A 590 -38.56 45.72 -25.84
C SER A 590 -39.88 45.94 -26.59
N SER A 591 -39.91 45.62 -27.88
CA SER A 591 -41.13 45.59 -28.70
C SER A 591 -42.17 44.59 -28.20
N GLU A 592 -41.77 43.63 -27.36
CA GLU A 592 -42.62 42.61 -26.76
C GLU A 592 -43.18 43.01 -25.37
N GLY A 593 -42.99 44.27 -24.96
CA GLY A 593 -43.53 44.82 -23.71
C GLY A 593 -42.71 44.51 -22.45
N ILE A 594 -41.57 43.82 -22.58
CA ILE A 594 -40.64 43.60 -21.46
C ILE A 594 -39.90 44.91 -21.17
N SER A 595 -39.94 45.33 -19.90
CA SER A 595 -39.25 46.52 -19.38
C SER A 595 -38.15 46.09 -18.42
N GLY A 596 -37.00 46.77 -18.46
CA GLY A 596 -35.88 46.51 -17.56
C GLY A 596 -34.92 47.70 -17.52
N SER A 597 -33.78 47.55 -16.86
CA SER A 597 -32.69 48.53 -16.91
C SER A 597 -31.36 47.83 -17.09
N VAL A 598 -30.43 48.45 -17.80
CA VAL A 598 -29.02 48.07 -17.79
C VAL A 598 -28.23 49.07 -16.95
N THR A 599 -27.39 48.56 -16.06
CA THR A 599 -26.38 49.36 -15.38
C THR A 599 -25.07 49.17 -16.13
N LEU A 600 -24.48 50.28 -16.57
CA LEU A 600 -23.17 50.34 -17.20
C LEU A 600 -22.22 51.05 -16.26
N THR A 601 -21.04 50.49 -16.08
CA THR A 601 -20.00 51.02 -15.22
C THR A 601 -18.79 51.38 -16.05
N ASP A 602 -18.16 52.51 -15.72
CA ASP A 602 -16.97 53.00 -16.41
C ASP A 602 -15.73 52.16 -16.10
N VAL A 603 -15.04 51.73 -17.16
CA VAL A 603 -13.76 51.03 -17.14
C VAL A 603 -12.79 51.81 -18.04
N PRO A 604 -11.83 52.55 -17.47
CA PRO A 604 -10.89 53.38 -18.25
C PRO A 604 -10.07 52.55 -19.24
N VAL A 605 -9.99 53.02 -20.48
CA VAL A 605 -9.03 52.51 -21.48
C VAL A 605 -7.70 53.25 -21.35
N ASN A 606 -7.78 54.57 -21.15
CA ASN A 606 -6.64 55.46 -20.92
C ASN A 606 -7.10 56.65 -20.06
N ALA A 607 -6.27 57.71 -19.96
CA ALA A 607 -6.60 58.89 -19.16
C ALA A 607 -7.67 59.80 -19.77
N THR A 608 -8.03 59.63 -21.05
CA THR A 608 -8.95 60.50 -21.78
C THR A 608 -10.27 59.84 -22.14
N MET A 609 -10.32 58.50 -22.17
CA MET A 609 -11.48 57.72 -22.60
C MET A 609 -11.67 56.45 -21.75
N GLY A 610 -12.94 56.12 -21.50
CA GLY A 610 -13.38 54.89 -20.83
C GLY A 610 -14.38 54.10 -21.66
N ASN A 611 -14.45 52.81 -21.38
CA ASN A 611 -15.48 51.90 -21.87
C ASN A 611 -16.59 51.79 -20.83
N LEU A 612 -17.84 51.77 -21.28
CA LEU A 612 -19.01 51.54 -20.43
C LEU A 612 -19.40 50.08 -20.54
N VAL A 613 -19.25 49.35 -19.44
CA VAL A 613 -19.30 47.89 -19.39
C VAL A 613 -20.47 47.43 -18.52
N ASN A 614 -21.20 46.40 -18.95
CA ASN A 614 -22.27 45.81 -18.14
C ASN A 614 -21.72 44.84 -17.08
N SER A 615 -22.59 44.34 -16.21
CA SER A 615 -22.23 43.35 -15.16
C SER A 615 -21.68 42.02 -15.69
N ARG A 616 -21.78 41.76 -17.01
CA ARG A 616 -21.21 40.57 -17.68
C ARG A 616 -19.89 40.86 -18.39
N GLY A 617 -19.30 42.03 -18.20
CA GLY A 617 -18.03 42.41 -18.84
C GLY A 617 -18.16 42.82 -20.32
N GLN A 618 -19.38 42.99 -20.84
CA GLN A 618 -19.59 43.39 -22.24
C GLN A 618 -19.53 44.92 -22.37
N VAL A 619 -18.68 45.40 -23.27
CA VAL A 619 -18.61 46.83 -23.62
C VAL A 619 -19.84 47.21 -24.43
N GLN A 620 -20.61 48.19 -23.93
CA GLN A 620 -21.83 48.69 -24.57
C GLN A 620 -21.78 50.20 -24.86
N GLY A 621 -20.65 50.84 -24.62
CA GLY A 621 -20.45 52.23 -24.97
C GLY A 621 -19.09 52.78 -24.57
N THR A 622 -18.92 54.07 -24.77
CA THR A 622 -17.69 54.81 -24.46
C THR A 622 -18.01 56.15 -23.82
N ILE A 623 -17.09 56.64 -22.99
CA ILE A 623 -17.13 57.97 -22.39
C ILE A 623 -15.81 58.71 -22.65
N ILE A 624 -15.89 59.99 -23.00
CA ILE A 624 -14.75 60.91 -23.07
C ILE A 624 -14.72 61.77 -21.82
N TYR A 625 -13.68 61.64 -21.02
CA TYR A 625 -13.61 62.28 -19.70
C TYR A 625 -13.52 63.81 -19.74
N ALA A 626 -12.81 64.36 -20.73
CA ALA A 626 -12.62 65.80 -20.84
C ALA A 626 -13.92 66.57 -21.14
N THR A 627 -14.83 65.96 -21.90
CA THR A 627 -16.09 66.59 -22.34
C THR A 627 -17.32 66.00 -21.65
N GLY A 628 -17.19 64.84 -21.00
CA GLY A 628 -18.32 64.06 -20.50
C GLY A 628 -19.20 63.47 -21.61
N ALA A 629 -18.73 63.44 -22.86
CA ALA A 629 -19.49 62.89 -23.98
C ALA A 629 -19.58 61.37 -23.87
N VAL A 630 -20.80 60.86 -23.88
CA VAL A 630 -21.14 59.44 -23.76
C VAL A 630 -21.84 58.98 -25.03
N GLU A 631 -21.38 57.84 -25.56
CA GLU A 631 -22.00 57.14 -26.68
C GLU A 631 -22.27 55.69 -26.27
N VAL A 632 -23.53 55.26 -26.24
CA VAL A 632 -23.93 53.93 -25.75
C VAL A 632 -24.93 53.24 -26.67
N THR A 633 -24.83 51.92 -26.75
CA THR A 633 -25.77 51.01 -27.40
C THR A 633 -26.21 49.98 -26.36
N PRO A 634 -27.10 50.36 -25.43
CA PRO A 634 -27.45 49.53 -24.29
C PRO A 634 -28.22 48.30 -24.74
N LYS A 635 -27.79 47.12 -24.28
CA LYS A 635 -28.41 45.84 -24.59
C LYS A 635 -28.56 45.00 -23.33
N SER A 636 -29.72 44.40 -23.17
CA SER A 636 -29.96 43.39 -22.13
C SER A 636 -30.68 42.19 -22.73
N SER A 637 -30.45 41.02 -22.15
CA SER A 637 -31.11 39.76 -22.53
C SER A 637 -32.01 39.32 -21.38
N ALA A 638 -33.30 39.13 -21.63
CA ALA A 638 -34.25 38.55 -20.68
C ALA A 638 -34.84 37.25 -21.25
N SER A 639 -35.03 36.25 -20.39
CA SER A 639 -35.64 34.97 -20.77
C SER A 639 -37.06 34.91 -20.22
N ARG A 640 -38.04 34.58 -21.06
CA ARG A 640 -39.44 34.33 -20.66
C ARG A 640 -39.74 32.86 -20.85
N PHE A 641 -40.17 32.19 -19.77
CA PHE A 641 -40.70 30.84 -19.87
C PHE A 641 -42.16 30.90 -20.36
N VAL A 642 -42.46 30.19 -21.44
CA VAL A 642 -43.82 30.04 -21.98
C VAL A 642 -44.25 28.59 -21.77
N GLN A 643 -45.29 28.36 -20.98
CA GLN A 643 -45.86 27.02 -20.82
C GLN A 643 -46.56 26.61 -22.13
N THR A 644 -46.09 25.53 -22.72
CA THR A 644 -46.71 24.93 -23.90
C THR A 644 -47.30 23.59 -23.46
N PHE A 645 -48.64 23.46 -23.48
CA PHE A 645 -49.31 22.21 -23.15
C PHE A 645 -49.47 21.37 -24.42
N THR A 646 -48.79 20.24 -24.48
CA THR A 646 -49.07 19.19 -25.47
C THR A 646 -50.02 18.17 -24.85
N PRO A 647 -51.28 18.07 -25.30
CA PRO A 647 -52.20 17.04 -24.82
C PRO A 647 -51.69 15.66 -25.24
N MET A 648 -51.47 14.77 -24.27
CA MET A 648 -51.06 13.39 -24.50
C MET A 648 -52.26 12.50 -24.14
N ALA A 649 -52.85 11.84 -25.14
CA ALA A 649 -53.93 10.89 -24.92
C ALA A 649 -53.36 9.57 -24.40
N THR A 650 -53.54 9.28 -23.12
CA THR A 650 -53.22 7.98 -22.51
C THR A 650 -54.44 7.06 -22.62
N TYR A 651 -54.38 6.07 -23.51
CA TYR A 651 -55.34 4.97 -23.49
C TYR A 651 -54.94 4.00 -22.39
N ALA A 652 -55.67 4.03 -21.26
CA ALA A 652 -55.62 2.97 -20.26
C ALA A 652 -56.62 1.87 -20.67
N ALA A 653 -56.13 0.65 -20.89
CA ALA A 653 -56.99 -0.52 -21.00
C ALA A 653 -57.47 -0.92 -19.59
N ALA A 654 -58.79 -1.13 -19.47
CA ALA A 654 -59.50 -1.44 -18.23
C ALA A 654 -59.19 -2.85 -17.69
#